data_AF-A0A4V4LCJ3-F1
#
_entry.id   AF-A0A4V4LCJ3-F1
#
_cell.length_a   1.000
_cell.length_b   1.000
_cell.length_c   1.000
_cell.angle_alpha   90.00
_cell.angle_beta   90.00
_cell.angle_gamma   90.00
#
_symmetry.space_group_name_H-M   'P 1'
#
loop_
_entity.id
_entity.type
_entity.pdbx_description
1 polymer ?
#
loop_
_entity_poly.entity_id
_entity_poly.type
_entity_poly.pdbx_seq_one_letter_code
_entity_poly.pdbx_strand_id
1 'polypeptide(L)'
;EQAFYTLDNTASNYVFGRQPISSSLAWQTHGCYSLGADIFYDFPVEAGTNGCNDDNVSLDHRDPTHPVRNIIKSFYHLRTKNSILNDGWSLQSLSNQTRQIFLPGSNGEATEVGMWSVMRNQFYDGVQNLTGSATAKPAVWLVYGNENHTVDYDFDCSSNDTALVSVFDEEDEVRNLLSPYDTLTLKRGPKQLGIDEIATITPNRVYASIPRDDADMSSGFRDITYADFARAIDEFALWLDSALGRADGTFPTFAYFGPRDLGYAVVVVAAAKVGRKVLLASHLASPAAHLFLLESLSCTDVVYAAEMVALAQALGSRYTAARYVNVESPGTSLACMKSSSAWKRYEYTKSYSKARLDPVMVVHTSGTTGIPNPVIWTNDMLACVDRLHTLPGSAATQVSGQSIYCALPVFHTSGVTASLLTPVYLNTIIILGPAGVRPDKNIVLDVLRNAPVSAASFPPSLLEELIADPTSRKTLKDLKKIVYGGAPIAAWTTRIIASEFNGTVSSALGSTEGGLWLTGASPDPADQGYFMIHPFMSPDFQHTDADLYELVVKRTPQSETYTNFFRCIDSTPPNLAAHFGFDYENPITEFRTKDLFSPHPNKPGLWRYRCRKDDLVLLSGEVKMYAGAIEEAISTHPAIAAVVVGGQNRTRPFLLVEPATPLGTDEKKAAFVDSIWSAVEAENEKHFEAARLQRELVVVVGAEKKMIRTAKGSVDRKATLSVFEGEIDELYKVWQS
;
A
#
# COMPACT_ATOMS: atom_id res chain seq x y z
N GLU A 1 47.62 -0.02 0.31
CA GLU A 1 47.71 -0.72 -0.99
C GLU A 1 48.82 -1.78 -1.06
N GLN A 2 49.81 -1.77 -0.15
CA GLN A 2 50.98 -2.67 -0.21
C GLN A 2 51.26 -3.45 1.11
N ALA A 3 50.22 -3.73 1.91
CA ALA A 3 50.36 -4.49 3.17
C ALA A 3 51.42 -3.92 4.16
N PHE A 4 51.28 -2.64 4.54
CA PHE A 4 52.24 -1.94 5.40
C PHE A 4 52.37 -2.56 6.79
N TYR A 5 53.60 -2.62 7.31
CA TYR A 5 53.92 -3.29 8.56
C TYR A 5 54.95 -2.55 9.44
N THR A 6 55.38 -1.36 9.03
CA THR A 6 56.32 -0.53 9.79
C THR A 6 55.60 0.30 10.85
N LEU A 7 56.14 0.27 12.07
CA LEU A 7 55.48 0.79 13.27
C LEU A 7 56.28 1.93 13.91
N ASP A 8 55.59 2.89 14.51
CA ASP A 8 56.19 3.98 15.29
C ASP A 8 55.21 4.51 16.33
N ASN A 9 55.55 4.33 17.61
CA ASN A 9 54.78 4.80 18.75
C ASN A 9 55.71 5.00 19.92
N THR A 10 55.28 5.75 20.93
CA THR A 10 56.06 6.02 22.15
C THR A 10 55.58 5.21 23.36
N ALA A 11 54.50 4.44 23.21
CA ALA A 11 53.92 3.61 24.27
C ALA A 11 53.47 2.26 23.70
N SER A 12 53.80 1.17 24.38
CA SER A 12 53.52 -0.22 23.98
C SER A 12 52.03 -0.59 24.01
N ASN A 13 51.20 0.21 24.68
CA ASN A 13 49.74 0.04 24.71
C ASN A 13 49.01 0.79 23.57
N TYR A 14 49.72 1.35 22.59
CA TYR A 14 49.12 2.05 21.45
C TYR A 14 50.03 1.96 20.22
N VAL A 15 49.61 1.27 19.15
CA VAL A 15 50.44 1.00 17.96
C VAL A 15 49.99 1.87 16.78
N PHE A 16 50.93 2.58 16.14
CA PHE A 16 50.69 3.30 14.89
C PHE A 16 51.62 2.80 13.78
N GLY A 17 51.13 2.79 12.55
CA GLY A 17 51.95 2.57 11.37
C GLY A 17 52.68 3.85 10.94
N ARG A 18 53.92 3.74 10.46
CA ARG A 18 54.70 4.85 9.89
C ARG A 18 55.43 4.42 8.63
N GLN A 19 55.43 5.26 7.60
CA GLN A 19 56.12 4.99 6.34
C GLN A 19 56.82 6.27 5.85
N PRO A 20 57.93 6.18 5.09
CA PRO A 20 58.46 7.34 4.37
C PRO A 20 57.40 8.00 3.48
N ILE A 21 57.45 9.32 3.27
CA ILE A 21 56.53 10.02 2.35
C ILE A 21 57.05 9.95 0.90
N SER A 22 58.36 9.86 0.74
CA SER A 22 59.07 9.78 -0.53
C SER A 22 60.04 8.61 -0.49
N SER A 23 60.27 7.95 -1.62
CA SER A 23 61.29 6.91 -1.69
C SER A 23 62.66 7.47 -1.29
N SER A 24 63.15 7.05 -0.13
CA SER A 24 64.36 7.58 0.47
C SER A 24 64.88 6.64 1.55
N LEU A 25 66.06 6.08 1.31
CA LEU A 25 66.79 5.28 2.31
C LEU A 25 67.14 6.08 3.57
N ALA A 26 67.15 7.42 3.50
CA ALA A 26 67.37 8.25 4.67
C ALA A 26 66.32 8.01 5.78
N TRP A 27 65.14 7.50 5.45
CA TRP A 27 64.13 7.13 6.44
C TRP A 27 64.61 6.05 7.42
N GLN A 28 65.45 5.10 6.98
CA GLN A 28 65.96 4.02 7.84
C GLN A 28 66.83 4.54 9.01
N THR A 29 67.31 5.79 8.92
CA THR A 29 68.03 6.44 10.04
C THR A 29 67.18 6.64 11.29
N HIS A 30 65.85 6.55 11.19
CA HIS A 30 64.96 6.55 12.34
C HIS A 30 65.04 5.28 13.19
N GLY A 31 65.69 4.22 12.69
CA GLY A 31 65.90 2.96 13.41
C GLY A 31 64.68 2.05 13.40
N CYS A 32 64.87 0.85 13.94
CA CYS A 32 63.86 -0.21 14.00
C CYS A 32 62.92 -0.02 15.19
N TYR A 33 61.67 -0.42 15.01
CA TYR A 33 60.69 -0.46 16.08
C TYR A 33 61.14 -1.42 17.19
N SER A 34 61.04 -1.01 18.46
CA SER A 34 61.53 -1.83 19.59
C SER A 34 60.55 -1.92 20.77
N LEU A 35 59.40 -1.25 20.69
CA LEU A 35 58.49 -1.06 21.84
C LEU A 35 57.55 -2.24 22.11
N GLY A 36 57.28 -3.10 21.13
CA GLY A 36 56.36 -4.23 21.31
C GLY A 36 54.88 -3.84 21.29
N ALA A 37 53.99 -4.72 21.76
CA ALA A 37 52.56 -4.44 21.87
C ALA A 37 51.98 -5.13 23.12
N ASP A 38 51.55 -4.34 24.11
CA ASP A 38 51.13 -4.88 25.42
C ASP A 38 49.66 -5.31 25.44
N ILE A 39 48.83 -4.72 24.58
CA ILE A 39 47.37 -4.92 24.58
C ILE A 39 46.87 -5.86 23.49
N PHE A 40 47.72 -6.18 22.50
CA PHE A 40 47.35 -7.00 21.36
C PHE A 40 47.90 -8.41 21.53
N TYR A 41 46.99 -9.39 21.60
CA TYR A 41 47.36 -10.79 21.72
C TYR A 41 48.05 -11.29 20.44
N ASP A 42 49.20 -11.96 20.62
CA ASP A 42 50.00 -12.56 19.54
C ASP A 42 50.26 -11.59 18.35
N PHE A 43 50.48 -10.32 18.68
CA PHE A 43 50.69 -9.28 17.68
C PHE A 43 51.99 -9.56 16.89
N PRO A 44 51.94 -9.69 15.55
CA PRO A 44 53.10 -10.07 14.73
C PRO A 44 54.08 -8.91 14.57
N VAL A 45 54.75 -8.56 15.67
CA VAL A 45 55.62 -7.38 15.76
C VAL A 45 56.91 -7.56 14.97
N GLU A 46 57.30 -8.80 14.65
CA GLU A 46 58.59 -9.13 14.03
C GLU A 46 58.84 -8.37 12.74
N ALA A 47 57.82 -8.29 11.87
CA ALA A 47 57.89 -7.53 10.62
C ALA A 47 58.13 -6.04 10.92
N GLY A 48 57.44 -5.47 11.92
CA GLY A 48 57.62 -4.08 12.33
C GLY A 48 58.97 -3.81 12.99
N THR A 49 59.46 -4.74 13.82
CA THR A 49 60.78 -4.63 14.47
C THR A 49 61.92 -4.77 13.49
N ASN A 50 61.73 -5.44 12.37
CA ASN A 50 62.74 -5.59 11.33
C ASN A 50 62.52 -4.68 10.12
N GLY A 51 61.41 -3.93 10.08
CA GLY A 51 61.03 -3.13 8.91
C GLY A 51 62.00 -1.99 8.59
N CYS A 52 62.85 -1.54 9.53
CA CYS A 52 63.91 -0.58 9.19
C CYS A 52 65.03 -1.18 8.33
N ASN A 53 65.15 -2.51 8.29
CA ASN A 53 66.14 -3.24 7.49
C ASN A 53 65.58 -3.68 6.13
N ASP A 54 64.28 -3.53 5.88
CA ASP A 54 63.70 -3.82 4.56
C ASP A 54 63.79 -2.59 3.66
N ASP A 55 64.70 -2.64 2.68
CA ASP A 55 64.84 -1.58 1.68
C ASP A 55 63.56 -1.38 0.87
N ASN A 56 62.69 -2.38 0.72
CA ASN A 56 61.41 -2.21 0.03
C ASN A 56 60.50 -1.21 0.74
N VAL A 57 60.60 -1.05 2.06
CA VAL A 57 59.86 0.00 2.80
C VAL A 57 60.24 1.39 2.27
N SER A 58 61.52 1.60 2.00
CA SER A 58 62.06 2.88 1.55
C SER A 58 62.04 3.06 0.03
N LEU A 59 62.01 1.96 -0.74
CA LEU A 59 62.14 1.97 -2.19
C LEU A 59 60.82 1.71 -2.92
N ASP A 60 59.94 0.85 -2.36
CA ASP A 60 58.72 0.40 -3.01
C ASP A 60 57.48 1.19 -2.55
N HIS A 61 57.42 2.45 -2.98
CA HIS A 61 56.26 3.31 -2.66
C HIS A 61 55.11 3.25 -3.67
N ARG A 62 55.28 2.52 -4.78
CA ARG A 62 54.36 2.58 -5.93
C ARG A 62 54.38 1.33 -6.82
N ASP A 63 54.76 0.15 -6.35
CA ASP A 63 54.70 -1.07 -7.17
C ASP A 63 53.28 -1.27 -7.75
N PRO A 64 53.11 -1.14 -9.08
CA PRO A 64 51.80 -1.34 -9.73
C PRO A 64 51.44 -2.82 -9.86
N THR A 65 52.37 -3.72 -9.57
CA THR A 65 52.17 -5.17 -9.65
C THR A 65 51.76 -5.77 -8.30
N HIS A 66 51.89 -5.04 -7.20
CA HIS A 66 51.56 -5.53 -5.86
C HIS A 66 50.13 -6.11 -5.81
N PRO A 67 49.93 -7.35 -5.33
CA PRO A 67 48.63 -8.03 -5.39
C PRO A 67 47.50 -7.26 -4.73
N VAL A 68 47.73 -6.71 -3.52
CA VAL A 68 46.74 -5.92 -2.78
C VAL A 68 46.33 -4.67 -3.56
N ARG A 69 47.27 -4.02 -4.26
CA ARG A 69 46.98 -2.85 -5.08
C ARG A 69 46.13 -3.23 -6.28
N ASN A 70 46.43 -4.35 -6.93
CA ASN A 70 45.65 -4.82 -8.08
C ASN A 70 44.22 -5.25 -7.70
N ILE A 71 44.03 -5.83 -6.50
CA ILE A 71 42.69 -6.11 -5.95
C ILE A 71 41.92 -4.81 -5.71
N ILE A 72 42.53 -3.84 -5.00
CA ILE A 72 41.91 -2.54 -4.72
C ILE A 72 41.58 -1.79 -6.01
N LYS A 73 42.50 -1.77 -6.99
CA LYS A 73 42.28 -1.20 -8.31
C LYS A 73 41.10 -1.85 -9.04
N SER A 74 40.95 -3.17 -8.91
CA SER A 74 39.82 -3.91 -9.49
C SER A 74 38.50 -3.52 -8.82
N PHE A 75 38.47 -3.37 -7.49
CA PHE A 75 37.29 -2.86 -6.78
C PHE A 75 36.93 -1.43 -7.21
N TYR A 76 37.91 -0.53 -7.34
CA TYR A 76 37.64 0.82 -7.87
C TYR A 76 37.10 0.77 -9.29
N HIS A 77 37.64 -0.09 -10.15
CA HIS A 77 37.11 -0.27 -11.49
C HIS A 77 35.65 -0.74 -11.48
N LEU A 78 35.31 -1.74 -10.64
CA LEU A 78 33.93 -2.23 -10.50
C LEU A 78 32.97 -1.12 -10.06
N ARG A 79 33.39 -0.24 -9.15
CA ARG A 79 32.61 0.94 -8.74
C ARG A 79 32.34 1.89 -9.91
N THR A 80 33.28 2.05 -10.85
CA THR A 80 33.02 2.85 -12.07
C THR A 80 32.03 2.20 -13.04
N LYS A 81 31.78 0.89 -12.92
CA LYS A 81 30.91 0.12 -13.80
C LYS A 81 29.55 -0.22 -13.18
N ASN A 82 29.41 -0.02 -11.87
CA ASN A 82 28.18 -0.33 -11.14
C ASN A 82 27.91 0.77 -10.11
N SER A 83 26.89 1.57 -10.39
CA SER A 83 26.48 2.70 -9.54
C SER A 83 26.09 2.26 -8.13
N ILE A 84 25.50 1.07 -7.95
CA ILE A 84 25.16 0.52 -6.62
C ILE A 84 26.42 0.21 -5.80
N LEU A 85 27.49 -0.28 -6.43
CA LEU A 85 28.76 -0.51 -5.73
C LEU A 85 29.44 0.79 -5.30
N ASN A 86 29.35 1.83 -6.13
CA ASN A 86 29.97 3.11 -5.82
C ASN A 86 29.17 3.89 -4.77
N ASP A 87 27.88 4.00 -5.00
CA ASP A 87 27.03 4.98 -4.36
C ASP A 87 25.84 4.35 -3.63
N GLY A 88 25.51 3.06 -3.80
CA GLY A 88 24.40 2.45 -3.04
C GLY A 88 24.70 2.39 -1.55
N TRP A 89 23.83 2.95 -0.71
CA TRP A 89 24.02 3.02 0.76
C TRP A 89 23.09 2.12 1.56
N SER A 90 22.07 1.51 0.95
CA SER A 90 21.22 0.53 1.62
C SER A 90 21.94 -0.80 1.73
N LEU A 91 22.01 -1.34 2.95
CA LEU A 91 22.58 -2.65 3.25
C LEU A 91 21.59 -3.44 4.11
N GLN A 92 21.25 -4.65 3.67
CA GLN A 92 20.30 -5.52 4.36
C GLN A 92 20.87 -6.93 4.47
N SER A 93 20.92 -7.47 5.68
CA SER A 93 21.27 -8.88 5.89
C SER A 93 20.13 -9.80 5.43
N LEU A 94 20.47 -10.85 4.69
CA LEU A 94 19.52 -11.80 4.10
C LEU A 94 19.51 -13.13 4.83
N SER A 95 20.69 -13.72 5.04
CA SER A 95 20.92 -14.91 5.86
C SER A 95 22.39 -15.00 6.27
N ASN A 96 22.71 -15.89 7.20
CA ASN A 96 24.08 -16.19 7.61
C ASN A 96 24.20 -17.66 8.03
N GLN A 97 25.40 -18.23 7.91
CA GLN A 97 25.75 -19.52 8.48
C GLN A 97 27.02 -19.33 9.29
N THR A 98 26.83 -19.01 10.57
CA THR A 98 27.89 -18.54 11.46
C THR A 98 27.94 -19.34 12.75
N ARG A 99 29.07 -19.27 13.43
CA ARG A 99 29.28 -19.85 14.75
C ARG A 99 30.09 -18.90 15.61
N GLN A 100 29.88 -18.99 16.91
CA GLN A 100 30.68 -18.24 17.88
C GLN A 100 31.94 -19.02 18.21
N ILE A 101 33.09 -18.35 18.16
CA ILE A 101 34.37 -18.87 18.63
C ILE A 101 34.95 -17.92 19.69
N PHE A 102 35.81 -18.43 20.56
CA PHE A 102 36.52 -17.59 21.53
C PHE A 102 37.98 -17.52 21.11
N LEU A 103 38.36 -16.36 20.58
CA LEU A 103 39.74 -16.13 20.17
C LEU A 103 40.61 -15.85 21.39
N PRO A 104 41.83 -16.39 21.46
CA PRO A 104 42.78 -15.99 22.48
C PRO A 104 42.98 -14.48 22.49
N GLY A 105 42.99 -13.87 23.68
CA GLY A 105 43.09 -12.41 23.84
C GLY A 105 41.79 -11.62 23.73
N SER A 106 40.63 -12.27 23.49
CA SER A 106 39.32 -11.61 23.43
C SER A 106 38.72 -11.27 24.81
N ASN A 107 39.43 -11.56 25.92
CA ASN A 107 38.92 -11.40 27.29
C ASN A 107 37.57 -12.10 27.56
N GLY A 108 37.31 -13.22 26.89
CA GLY A 108 36.07 -13.97 27.04
C GLY A 108 34.92 -13.48 26.17
N GLU A 109 35.16 -12.51 25.29
CA GLU A 109 34.19 -12.10 24.26
C GLU A 109 34.16 -13.13 23.11
N ALA A 110 32.95 -13.50 22.71
CA ALA A 110 32.73 -14.37 21.58
C ALA A 110 32.92 -13.59 20.27
N THR A 111 33.59 -14.22 19.30
CA THR A 111 33.76 -13.73 17.94
C THR A 111 32.91 -14.56 17.00
N GLU A 112 32.06 -13.92 16.22
CA GLU A 112 31.27 -14.59 15.19
C GLU A 112 32.12 -14.83 13.94
N VAL A 113 32.20 -16.09 13.51
CA VAL A 113 32.86 -16.49 12.26
C VAL A 113 31.92 -17.28 11.37
N GLY A 114 32.05 -17.13 10.06
CA GLY A 114 31.25 -17.88 9.10
C GLY A 114 31.05 -17.15 7.78
N MET A 115 29.88 -17.37 7.19
CA MET A 115 29.46 -16.79 5.92
C MET A 115 28.21 -15.93 6.11
N TRP A 116 28.16 -14.77 5.45
CA TRP A 116 27.01 -13.89 5.42
C TRP A 116 26.54 -13.65 3.99
N SER A 117 25.22 -13.54 3.85
CA SER A 117 24.53 -13.10 2.65
C SER A 117 23.88 -11.73 2.90
N VAL A 118 24.23 -10.74 2.09
CA VAL A 118 23.81 -9.35 2.26
C VAL A 118 23.40 -8.74 0.93
N MET A 119 22.32 -7.98 0.92
CA MET A 119 21.94 -7.11 -0.18
C MET A 119 22.61 -5.75 -0.01
N ARG A 120 23.22 -5.24 -1.08
CA ARG A 120 23.50 -3.81 -1.24
C ARG A 120 22.61 -3.22 -2.31
N ASN A 121 21.97 -2.10 -1.98
CA ASN A 121 21.12 -1.38 -2.90
C ASN A 121 21.23 0.14 -2.69
N GLN A 122 20.60 0.93 -3.54
CA GLN A 122 20.33 2.33 -3.26
C GLN A 122 19.38 2.43 -2.07
N PHE A 123 19.56 3.45 -1.21
CA PHE A 123 18.43 3.88 -0.38
C PHE A 123 17.31 4.33 -1.29
N TYR A 124 16.09 4.24 -0.75
CA TYR A 124 14.86 4.71 -1.38
C TYR A 124 15.17 5.86 -2.39
N ASP A 125 14.72 5.72 -3.64
CA ASP A 125 14.94 6.64 -4.76
C ASP A 125 14.60 8.15 -4.52
N GLY A 126 15.58 8.97 -4.19
CA GLY A 126 15.37 10.39 -3.89
C GLY A 126 16.31 10.90 -2.82
N VAL A 127 16.88 9.97 -2.04
CA VAL A 127 18.14 10.18 -1.32
C VAL A 127 19.33 9.87 -2.22
N GLN A 128 19.20 8.86 -3.09
CA GLN A 128 20.19 8.47 -4.09
C GLN A 128 19.50 8.31 -5.44
N ASN A 129 20.06 8.89 -6.49
CA ASN A 129 19.57 8.73 -7.87
C ASN A 129 20.63 7.97 -8.67
N LEU A 130 20.52 6.64 -8.67
CA LEU A 130 21.48 5.76 -9.34
C LEU A 130 20.88 5.09 -10.59
N THR A 131 19.57 5.29 -10.83
CA THR A 131 18.77 4.72 -11.93
C THR A 131 18.99 5.40 -13.28
N GLY A 132 19.52 6.63 -13.32
CA GLY A 132 19.83 7.36 -14.55
C GLY A 132 21.12 6.95 -15.26
N SER A 133 21.93 6.04 -14.70
CA SER A 133 23.13 5.52 -15.37
C SER A 133 22.78 4.30 -16.23
N ALA A 134 23.23 4.25 -17.48
CA ALA A 134 23.02 3.13 -18.40
C ALA A 134 23.60 1.77 -17.89
N THR A 135 24.20 1.74 -16.71
CA THR A 135 24.82 0.58 -16.06
C THR A 135 24.18 0.19 -14.72
N ALA A 136 23.07 0.83 -14.32
CA ALA A 136 22.43 0.59 -13.02
C ALA A 136 21.75 -0.80 -12.99
N LYS A 137 22.24 -1.68 -12.12
CA LYS A 137 21.56 -2.94 -11.76
C LYS A 137 20.69 -2.71 -10.51
N PRO A 138 19.56 -3.43 -10.35
CA PRO A 138 18.59 -3.16 -9.28
C PRO A 138 19.08 -3.52 -7.87
N ALA A 139 20.09 -4.38 -7.72
CA ALA A 139 20.73 -4.72 -6.44
C ALA A 139 22.09 -5.41 -6.70
N VAL A 140 22.95 -5.46 -5.66
CA VAL A 140 24.18 -6.28 -5.63
C VAL A 140 24.09 -7.26 -4.46
N TRP A 141 24.31 -8.54 -4.74
CA TRP A 141 24.40 -9.58 -3.72
C TRP A 141 25.85 -9.69 -3.24
N LEU A 142 26.06 -9.45 -1.94
CA LEU A 142 27.34 -9.56 -1.26
C LEU A 142 27.36 -10.87 -0.48
N VAL A 143 28.34 -11.72 -0.81
CA VAL A 143 28.64 -12.96 -0.10
C VAL A 143 30.05 -12.80 0.46
N TYR A 144 30.20 -12.78 1.78
CA TYR A 144 31.50 -12.63 2.42
C TYR A 144 31.62 -13.55 3.63
N GLY A 145 32.84 -14.03 3.86
CA GLY A 145 33.20 -14.82 5.04
C GLY A 145 34.49 -14.30 5.66
N ASN A 146 34.72 -14.66 6.91
CA ASN A 146 35.86 -14.19 7.71
C ASN A 146 36.75 -15.32 8.24
N GLU A 147 36.68 -16.50 7.63
CA GLU A 147 37.54 -17.64 7.95
C GLU A 147 38.96 -17.42 7.43
N ASN A 148 39.96 -17.83 8.20
CA ASN A 148 41.37 -17.72 7.84
C ASN A 148 41.91 -18.95 7.08
N HIS A 149 41.04 -19.91 6.77
CA HIS A 149 41.33 -21.13 6.03
C HIS A 149 40.17 -21.44 5.09
N THR A 150 40.39 -22.33 4.12
CA THR A 150 39.33 -22.80 3.24
C THR A 150 38.31 -23.60 4.04
N VAL A 151 37.05 -23.17 3.98
CA VAL A 151 35.90 -23.86 4.57
C VAL A 151 34.92 -24.17 3.46
N ASP A 152 34.58 -25.44 3.32
CA ASP A 152 33.49 -25.87 2.45
C ASP A 152 32.16 -25.66 3.19
N TYR A 153 31.28 -24.86 2.61
CA TYR A 153 29.94 -24.60 3.15
C TYR A 153 28.90 -25.41 2.39
N ASP A 154 28.10 -26.15 3.14
CA ASP A 154 26.91 -26.81 2.64
C ASP A 154 25.67 -26.01 3.04
N PHE A 155 24.98 -25.49 2.02
CA PHE A 155 23.74 -24.75 2.19
C PHE A 155 22.55 -25.62 1.78
N ASP A 156 21.68 -25.92 2.73
CA ASP A 156 20.40 -26.54 2.43
C ASP A 156 19.42 -25.45 1.99
N CYS A 157 19.21 -25.35 0.68
CA CYS A 157 18.29 -24.37 0.08
C CYS A 157 16.82 -24.56 0.50
N SER A 158 16.49 -25.64 1.22
CA SER A 158 15.15 -25.88 1.77
C SER A 158 14.98 -25.42 3.23
N SER A 159 16.07 -25.04 3.92
CA SER A 159 16.07 -24.70 5.34
C SER A 159 16.36 -23.22 5.58
N ASN A 160 15.46 -22.53 6.30
CA ASN A 160 15.64 -21.11 6.64
C ASN A 160 16.89 -20.85 7.51
N ASP A 161 17.33 -21.83 8.29
CA ASP A 161 18.45 -21.68 9.22
C ASP A 161 19.81 -21.91 8.54
N THR A 162 19.84 -22.61 7.41
CA THR A 162 21.09 -23.06 6.78
C THR A 162 21.22 -22.66 5.30
N ALA A 163 20.22 -22.01 4.70
CA ALA A 163 20.32 -21.52 3.33
C ALA A 163 21.11 -20.22 3.23
N LEU A 164 21.90 -20.09 2.16
CA LEU A 164 22.45 -18.80 1.71
C LEU A 164 21.44 -18.11 0.79
N VAL A 165 20.66 -17.18 1.34
CA VAL A 165 19.53 -16.54 0.65
C VAL A 165 20.01 -15.40 -0.22
N SER A 166 19.67 -15.40 -1.51
CA SER A 166 19.96 -14.29 -2.43
C SER A 166 18.81 -13.27 -2.49
N VAL A 167 19.03 -12.13 -3.14
CA VAL A 167 17.98 -11.13 -3.45
C VAL A 167 17.29 -11.33 -4.79
N PHE A 168 17.75 -12.31 -5.55
CA PHE A 168 17.29 -12.59 -6.91
C PHE A 168 16.45 -13.87 -6.91
N ASP A 169 15.63 -14.05 -7.94
CA ASP A 169 14.63 -15.11 -8.02
C ASP A 169 15.26 -16.45 -8.41
N GLU A 170 14.48 -17.53 -8.30
CA GLU A 170 14.89 -18.82 -8.86
C GLU A 170 15.12 -18.74 -10.37
N GLU A 171 16.03 -19.57 -10.89
CA GLU A 171 16.44 -19.61 -12.31
C GLU A 171 17.24 -18.39 -12.79
N ASP A 172 17.33 -17.30 -12.01
CA ASP A 172 18.20 -16.18 -12.35
C ASP A 172 19.68 -16.62 -12.39
N GLU A 173 20.40 -16.15 -13.41
CA GLU A 173 21.85 -16.33 -13.51
C GLU A 173 22.57 -15.14 -12.86
N VAL A 174 23.26 -15.40 -11.75
CA VAL A 174 24.10 -14.41 -11.08
C VAL A 174 25.56 -14.66 -11.39
N ARG A 175 26.31 -13.61 -11.66
CA ARG A 175 27.75 -13.69 -11.96
C ARG A 175 28.58 -13.04 -10.88
N ASN A 176 29.58 -13.77 -10.40
CA ASN A 176 30.58 -13.25 -9.50
C ASN A 176 31.34 -12.09 -10.17
N LEU A 177 31.40 -10.95 -9.49
CA LEU A 177 32.08 -9.76 -9.99
C LEU A 177 33.59 -9.81 -9.75
N LEU A 178 34.06 -10.79 -8.97
CA LEU A 178 35.46 -11.04 -8.67
C LEU A 178 35.89 -12.36 -9.31
N SER A 179 37.18 -12.49 -9.58
CA SER A 179 37.77 -13.75 -10.04
C SER A 179 37.39 -14.89 -9.08
N PRO A 180 36.92 -16.05 -9.57
CA PRO A 180 37.03 -16.54 -10.96
C PRO A 180 35.90 -16.13 -11.93
N TYR A 181 35.02 -15.21 -11.56
CA TYR A 181 33.88 -14.73 -12.38
C TYR A 181 32.88 -15.82 -12.77
N ASP A 182 32.73 -16.81 -11.90
CA ASP A 182 31.77 -17.88 -12.00
C ASP A 182 30.34 -17.35 -12.11
N THR A 183 29.52 -18.09 -12.85
CA THR A 183 28.09 -17.84 -12.97
C THR A 183 27.36 -18.96 -12.24
N LEU A 184 26.41 -18.59 -11.39
CA LEU A 184 25.57 -19.50 -10.64
C LEU A 184 24.12 -19.31 -11.09
N THR A 185 23.46 -20.40 -11.48
CA THR A 185 22.01 -20.42 -11.64
C THR A 185 21.39 -20.63 -10.27
N LEU A 186 20.54 -19.69 -9.85
CA LEU A 186 19.93 -19.74 -8.53
C LEU A 186 18.87 -20.83 -8.45
N LYS A 187 18.85 -21.49 -7.30
CA LYS A 187 17.82 -22.47 -6.93
C LYS A 187 16.81 -21.81 -5.99
N ARG A 188 15.61 -22.38 -5.96
CA ARG A 188 14.57 -22.02 -5.01
C ARG A 188 15.10 -22.07 -3.57
N GLY A 189 15.08 -20.93 -2.86
CA GLY A 189 15.46 -20.81 -1.46
C GLY A 189 14.30 -21.04 -0.49
N PRO A 190 14.54 -21.04 0.84
CA PRO A 190 13.52 -21.30 1.87
C PRO A 190 12.72 -20.05 2.24
N LYS A 191 13.27 -18.86 1.95
CA LYS A 191 12.56 -17.60 2.08
C LYS A 191 11.75 -17.40 0.81
N GLN A 192 10.47 -17.72 0.93
CA GLN A 192 9.48 -17.52 -0.10
C GLN A 192 8.38 -16.62 0.44
N LEU A 193 8.04 -15.58 -0.31
CA LEU A 193 6.88 -14.73 -0.06
C LEU A 193 5.80 -15.16 -1.04
N GLY A 194 4.66 -15.63 -0.53
CA GLY A 194 3.58 -16.18 -1.35
C GLY A 194 2.66 -17.08 -0.56
N ILE A 195 1.43 -17.27 -1.04
CA ILE A 195 0.38 -17.97 -0.27
C ILE A 195 0.68 -19.46 -0.15
N ASP A 196 1.06 -20.12 -1.26
CA ASP A 196 1.30 -21.57 -1.31
C ASP A 196 2.56 -21.95 -0.52
N GLU A 197 3.54 -21.07 -0.54
CA GLU A 197 4.82 -21.22 0.15
C GLU A 197 4.65 -21.02 1.65
N ILE A 198 3.94 -19.96 2.10
CA ILE A 198 3.60 -19.78 3.52
C ILE A 198 2.76 -20.97 4.02
N ALA A 199 1.82 -21.45 3.22
CA ALA A 199 1.00 -22.63 3.55
C ALA A 199 1.81 -23.94 3.62
N THR A 200 2.96 -24.01 2.97
CA THR A 200 3.84 -25.19 3.02
C THR A 200 4.86 -25.10 4.17
N ILE A 201 5.48 -23.93 4.36
CA ILE A 201 6.55 -23.71 5.35
C ILE A 201 5.97 -23.50 6.76
N THR A 202 4.92 -22.67 6.86
CA THR A 202 4.26 -22.33 8.12
C THR A 202 2.73 -22.54 8.00
N PRO A 203 2.27 -23.79 7.78
CA PRO A 203 0.86 -24.08 7.49
C PRO A 203 -0.11 -23.52 8.53
N ASN A 204 0.29 -23.55 9.82
CA ASN A 204 -0.52 -23.11 10.95
C ASN A 204 -0.45 -21.61 11.23
N ARG A 205 0.32 -20.83 10.44
CA ARG A 205 0.36 -19.38 10.60
C ARG A 205 -1.04 -18.83 10.31
N VAL A 206 -1.52 -17.95 11.19
CA VAL A 206 -2.84 -17.34 11.07
C VAL A 206 -2.81 -16.32 9.93
N TYR A 207 -3.76 -16.46 9.00
CA TYR A 207 -4.02 -15.52 7.91
C TYR A 207 -5.10 -14.51 8.31
N ALA A 208 -6.19 -15.01 8.87
CA ALA A 208 -7.34 -14.20 9.26
C ALA A 208 -8.04 -14.80 10.49
N SER A 209 -8.89 -14.02 11.15
CA SER A 209 -9.76 -14.47 12.22
C SER A 209 -11.19 -13.99 11.96
N ILE A 210 -12.16 -14.89 12.08
CA ILE A 210 -13.58 -14.62 11.77
C ILE A 210 -14.47 -15.16 12.90
N PRO A 211 -15.71 -14.66 13.05
CA PRO A 211 -16.59 -15.12 14.13
C PRO A 211 -16.85 -16.63 14.05
N ARG A 212 -16.99 -17.28 15.21
CA ARG A 212 -17.46 -18.67 15.30
C ARG A 212 -18.96 -18.78 15.03
N ASP A 213 -19.71 -17.79 15.48
CA ASP A 213 -21.12 -17.60 15.24
C ASP A 213 -21.34 -16.16 14.79
N ASP A 214 -21.88 -15.97 13.58
CA ASP A 214 -22.14 -14.63 13.03
C ASP A 214 -23.28 -13.90 13.78
N ALA A 215 -24.12 -14.62 14.53
CA ALA A 215 -25.18 -14.05 15.34
C ALA A 215 -24.72 -13.67 16.77
N ASP A 216 -23.60 -14.22 17.24
CA ASP A 216 -23.10 -14.01 18.61
C ASP A 216 -21.57 -13.91 18.66
N MET A 217 -21.05 -12.68 18.77
CA MET A 217 -19.61 -12.42 18.88
C MET A 217 -19.01 -12.93 20.20
N SER A 218 -19.81 -13.15 21.25
CA SER A 218 -19.32 -13.65 22.54
C SER A 218 -18.92 -15.13 22.48
N SER A 219 -19.42 -15.86 21.48
CA SER A 219 -18.96 -17.20 21.14
C SER A 219 -17.50 -17.24 20.65
N GLY A 220 -16.88 -16.07 20.44
CA GLY A 220 -15.47 -15.91 20.13
C GLY A 220 -15.15 -16.06 18.64
N PHE A 221 -13.86 -16.05 18.33
CA PHE A 221 -13.35 -16.04 16.97
C PHE A 221 -12.60 -17.34 16.66
N ARG A 222 -12.59 -17.72 15.38
CA ARG A 222 -11.77 -18.81 14.85
C ARG A 222 -10.70 -18.24 13.93
N ASP A 223 -9.51 -18.77 14.09
CA ASP A 223 -8.39 -18.45 13.22
C ASP A 223 -8.44 -19.34 11.97
N ILE A 224 -8.22 -18.70 10.82
CA ILE A 224 -8.06 -19.31 9.52
C ILE A 224 -6.56 -19.30 9.23
N THR A 225 -6.00 -20.49 9.00
CA THR A 225 -4.57 -20.64 8.74
C THR A 225 -4.24 -20.40 7.27
N TYR A 226 -2.96 -20.19 6.95
CA TYR A 226 -2.51 -20.16 5.56
C TYR A 226 -2.74 -21.48 4.82
N ALA A 227 -2.68 -22.63 5.53
CA ALA A 227 -3.06 -23.91 4.94
C ALA A 227 -4.54 -23.96 4.54
N ASP A 228 -5.44 -23.47 5.40
CA ASP A 228 -6.88 -23.38 5.09
C ASP A 228 -7.12 -22.44 3.90
N PHE A 229 -6.42 -21.30 3.88
CA PHE A 229 -6.54 -20.31 2.81
C PHE A 229 -6.05 -20.86 1.47
N ALA A 230 -4.87 -21.47 1.41
CA ALA A 230 -4.34 -22.09 0.19
C ALA A 230 -5.23 -23.24 -0.30
N ARG A 231 -5.77 -24.05 0.63
CA ARG A 231 -6.72 -25.11 0.29
C ARG A 231 -7.97 -24.57 -0.37
N ALA A 232 -8.59 -23.53 0.20
CA ALA A 232 -9.78 -22.92 -0.39
C ALA A 232 -9.50 -22.32 -1.77
N ILE A 233 -8.32 -21.72 -1.97
CA ILE A 233 -7.87 -21.21 -3.28
C ILE A 233 -7.77 -22.36 -4.29
N ASP A 234 -7.13 -23.46 -3.93
CA ASP A 234 -6.95 -24.61 -4.82
C ASP A 234 -8.26 -25.30 -5.15
N GLU A 235 -9.13 -25.51 -4.16
CA GLU A 235 -10.48 -26.08 -4.35
C GLU A 235 -11.32 -25.18 -5.28
N PHE A 236 -11.27 -23.87 -5.10
CA PHE A 236 -12.00 -22.93 -5.95
C PHE A 236 -11.39 -22.82 -7.36
N ALA A 237 -10.06 -22.88 -7.50
CA ALA A 237 -9.40 -22.89 -8.80
C ALA A 237 -9.77 -24.15 -9.61
N LEU A 238 -9.77 -25.32 -8.97
CA LEU A 238 -10.24 -26.57 -9.58
C LEU A 238 -11.72 -26.49 -9.98
N TRP A 239 -12.55 -25.86 -9.13
CA TRP A 239 -13.96 -25.62 -9.44
C TRP A 239 -14.13 -24.67 -10.62
N LEU A 240 -13.39 -23.56 -10.70
CA LEU A 240 -13.44 -22.60 -11.82
C LEU A 240 -13.12 -23.28 -13.15
N ASP A 241 -12.05 -24.09 -13.22
CA ASP A 241 -11.70 -24.83 -14.43
C ASP A 241 -12.81 -25.82 -14.84
N SER A 242 -13.42 -26.50 -13.87
CA SER A 242 -14.50 -27.47 -14.10
C SER A 242 -15.79 -26.77 -14.56
N ALA A 243 -16.17 -25.68 -13.90
CA ALA A 243 -17.42 -24.98 -14.13
C ALA A 243 -17.36 -24.07 -15.35
N LEU A 244 -16.27 -23.31 -15.51
CA LEU A 244 -16.10 -22.27 -16.54
C LEU A 244 -15.22 -22.72 -17.73
N GLY A 245 -14.61 -23.90 -17.64
CA GLY A 245 -13.61 -24.37 -18.59
C GLY A 245 -12.22 -23.78 -18.30
N ARG A 246 -11.18 -24.43 -18.81
CA ARG A 246 -9.80 -23.93 -18.72
C ARG A 246 -9.62 -22.69 -19.58
N ALA A 247 -8.90 -21.69 -19.04
CA ALA A 247 -8.52 -20.53 -19.84
C ALA A 247 -7.45 -20.92 -20.88
N ASP A 248 -7.46 -20.21 -22.00
CA ASP A 248 -6.57 -20.39 -23.16
C ASP A 248 -5.40 -19.38 -23.16
N GLY A 249 -5.20 -18.66 -22.05
CA GLY A 249 -4.22 -17.58 -21.94
C GLY A 249 -4.73 -16.20 -22.33
N THR A 250 -6.01 -16.05 -22.71
CA THR A 250 -6.63 -14.74 -23.03
C THR A 250 -7.16 -13.99 -21.80
N PHE A 251 -7.08 -14.60 -20.61
CA PHE A 251 -7.61 -14.05 -19.36
C PHE A 251 -9.09 -13.66 -19.43
N PRO A 252 -10.00 -14.60 -19.75
CA PRO A 252 -11.43 -14.29 -19.85
C PRO A 252 -11.97 -13.76 -18.52
N THR A 253 -12.86 -12.76 -18.61
CA THR A 253 -13.42 -12.08 -17.44
C THR A 253 -14.67 -12.80 -16.95
N PHE A 254 -14.76 -13.05 -15.64
CA PHE A 254 -16.02 -13.42 -14.99
C PHE A 254 -16.34 -12.44 -13.87
N ALA A 255 -17.62 -12.23 -13.56
CA ALA A 255 -18.04 -11.43 -12.41
C ALA A 255 -18.26 -12.33 -11.20
N TYR A 256 -17.94 -11.84 -10.00
CA TYR A 256 -18.25 -12.52 -8.74
C TYR A 256 -19.10 -11.65 -7.82
N PHE A 257 -20.21 -12.20 -7.34
CA PHE A 257 -21.07 -11.58 -6.33
C PHE A 257 -21.21 -12.51 -5.12
N GLY A 258 -20.52 -12.19 -4.02
CA GLY A 258 -20.59 -12.91 -2.75
C GLY A 258 -20.91 -12.02 -1.54
N PRO A 259 -21.25 -12.62 -0.39
CA PRO A 259 -21.43 -11.88 0.87
C PRO A 259 -20.12 -11.23 1.33
N ARG A 260 -20.19 -10.30 2.28
CA ARG A 260 -19.00 -9.69 2.88
C ARG A 260 -18.28 -10.71 3.78
N ASP A 261 -17.34 -11.46 3.22
CA ASP A 261 -16.52 -12.47 3.91
C ASP A 261 -15.10 -12.57 3.29
N LEU A 262 -14.34 -13.62 3.63
CA LEU A 262 -13.01 -13.88 3.05
C LEU A 262 -13.05 -14.45 1.62
N GLY A 263 -14.23 -14.75 1.08
CA GLY A 263 -14.41 -15.38 -0.23
C GLY A 263 -13.84 -14.53 -1.37
N TYR A 264 -13.96 -13.20 -1.29
CA TYR A 264 -13.36 -12.30 -2.28
C TYR A 264 -11.83 -12.47 -2.41
N ALA A 265 -11.12 -12.68 -1.30
CA ALA A 265 -9.68 -12.91 -1.33
C ALA A 265 -9.34 -14.25 -2.02
N VAL A 266 -10.12 -15.30 -1.75
CA VAL A 266 -9.98 -16.61 -2.39
C VAL A 266 -10.21 -16.51 -3.90
N VAL A 267 -11.31 -15.87 -4.30
CA VAL A 267 -11.71 -15.75 -5.71
C VAL A 267 -10.66 -15.00 -6.53
N VAL A 268 -10.09 -13.92 -5.99
CA VAL A 268 -9.04 -13.14 -6.68
C VAL A 268 -7.80 -13.99 -6.96
N VAL A 269 -7.30 -14.71 -5.96
CA VAL A 269 -6.09 -15.54 -6.11
C VAL A 269 -6.36 -16.76 -6.99
N ALA A 270 -7.51 -17.42 -6.81
CA ALA A 270 -7.91 -18.56 -7.64
C ALA A 270 -8.09 -18.16 -9.11
N ALA A 271 -8.68 -17.00 -9.40
CA ALA A 271 -8.80 -16.46 -10.75
C ALA A 271 -7.41 -16.28 -11.40
N ALA A 272 -6.45 -15.71 -10.66
CA ALA A 272 -5.07 -15.57 -11.13
C ALA A 272 -4.43 -16.93 -11.46
N LYS A 273 -4.61 -17.95 -10.60
CA LYS A 273 -4.06 -19.30 -10.81
C LYS A 273 -4.60 -19.96 -12.09
N VAL A 274 -5.89 -19.79 -12.39
CA VAL A 274 -6.53 -20.39 -13.58
C VAL A 274 -6.37 -19.54 -14.85
N GLY A 275 -5.58 -18.46 -14.80
CA GLY A 275 -5.38 -17.58 -15.95
C GLY A 275 -6.65 -16.83 -16.36
N ARG A 276 -7.43 -16.36 -15.38
CA ARG A 276 -8.64 -15.53 -15.56
C ARG A 276 -8.53 -14.23 -14.76
N LYS A 277 -9.38 -13.26 -15.09
CA LYS A 277 -9.55 -12.05 -14.27
C LYS A 277 -10.97 -11.95 -13.74
N VAL A 278 -11.12 -11.53 -12.48
CA VAL A 278 -12.43 -11.42 -11.83
C VAL A 278 -12.89 -9.97 -11.72
N LEU A 279 -14.12 -9.67 -12.16
CA LEU A 279 -14.79 -8.39 -11.89
C LEU A 279 -15.41 -8.40 -10.48
N LEU A 280 -14.90 -7.52 -9.62
CA LEU A 280 -15.41 -7.26 -8.27
C LEU A 280 -16.40 -6.07 -8.31
N ALA A 281 -17.56 -6.31 -8.90
CA ALA A 281 -18.60 -5.28 -8.97
C ALA A 281 -19.29 -5.10 -7.61
N SER A 282 -19.63 -3.86 -7.26
CA SER A 282 -20.36 -3.61 -6.03
C SER A 282 -21.80 -4.09 -6.20
N HIS A 283 -22.29 -4.92 -5.28
CA HIS A 283 -23.71 -5.31 -5.28
C HIS A 283 -24.68 -4.14 -5.04
N LEU A 284 -24.16 -2.98 -4.59
CA LEU A 284 -24.92 -1.74 -4.38
C LEU A 284 -24.94 -0.83 -5.63
N ALA A 285 -24.20 -1.18 -6.69
CA ALA A 285 -24.23 -0.40 -7.91
C ALA A 285 -25.61 -0.48 -8.58
N SER A 286 -25.93 0.51 -9.40
CA SER A 286 -27.18 0.51 -10.14
C SER A 286 -27.19 -0.64 -11.17
N PRO A 287 -28.37 -1.16 -11.54
CA PRO A 287 -28.44 -2.18 -12.58
C PRO A 287 -27.82 -1.75 -13.91
N ALA A 288 -27.94 -0.46 -14.28
CA ALA A 288 -27.31 0.07 -15.49
C ALA A 288 -25.78 0.03 -15.39
N ALA A 289 -25.22 0.32 -14.21
CA ALA A 289 -23.79 0.22 -13.96
C ALA A 289 -23.30 -1.24 -14.06
N HIS A 290 -24.06 -2.21 -13.53
CA HIS A 290 -23.73 -3.63 -13.69
C HIS A 290 -23.71 -4.05 -15.15
N LEU A 291 -24.74 -3.70 -15.93
CA LEU A 291 -24.83 -4.03 -17.35
C LEU A 291 -23.63 -3.48 -18.14
N PHE A 292 -23.34 -2.20 -17.93
CA PHE A 292 -22.21 -1.55 -18.58
C PHE A 292 -20.88 -2.26 -18.30
N LEU A 293 -20.63 -2.64 -17.03
CA LEU A 293 -19.41 -3.35 -16.66
C LEU A 293 -19.32 -4.73 -17.30
N LEU A 294 -20.43 -5.49 -17.29
CA LEU A 294 -20.48 -6.83 -17.89
C LEU A 294 -20.24 -6.78 -19.40
N GLU A 295 -20.86 -5.83 -20.11
CA GLU A 295 -20.70 -5.62 -21.55
C GLU A 295 -19.28 -5.15 -21.90
N SER A 296 -18.79 -4.10 -21.23
CA SER A 296 -17.50 -3.47 -21.52
C SER A 296 -16.31 -4.41 -21.28
N LEU A 297 -16.46 -5.36 -20.35
CA LEU A 297 -15.46 -6.37 -20.04
C LEU A 297 -15.71 -7.71 -20.74
N SER A 298 -16.75 -7.77 -21.57
CA SER A 298 -17.18 -8.97 -22.29
C SER A 298 -17.28 -10.19 -21.36
N CYS A 299 -17.88 -9.99 -20.18
CA CYS A 299 -18.04 -11.05 -19.19
C CYS A 299 -18.91 -12.16 -19.76
N THR A 300 -18.40 -13.39 -19.77
CA THR A 300 -19.10 -14.59 -20.24
C THR A 300 -19.77 -15.36 -19.11
N ASP A 301 -19.34 -15.15 -17.88
CA ASP A 301 -19.81 -15.87 -16.71
C ASP A 301 -20.03 -14.90 -15.53
N VAL A 302 -21.15 -15.09 -14.83
CA VAL A 302 -21.49 -14.41 -13.58
C VAL A 302 -21.61 -15.48 -12.51
N VAL A 303 -20.61 -15.53 -11.63
CA VAL A 303 -20.56 -16.44 -10.48
C VAL A 303 -21.16 -15.72 -9.28
N TYR A 304 -22.07 -16.37 -8.55
CA TYR A 304 -22.72 -15.74 -7.40
C TYR A 304 -22.99 -16.73 -6.26
N ALA A 305 -22.86 -16.23 -5.04
CA ALA A 305 -23.23 -16.96 -3.83
C ALA A 305 -24.76 -16.98 -3.62
N ALA A 306 -25.27 -17.91 -2.81
CA ALA A 306 -26.72 -18.08 -2.59
C ALA A 306 -27.41 -16.79 -2.10
N GLU A 307 -26.72 -15.99 -1.29
CA GLU A 307 -27.17 -14.71 -0.76
C GLU A 307 -27.41 -13.65 -1.85
N MET A 308 -26.78 -13.83 -3.02
CA MET A 308 -26.84 -12.90 -4.15
C MET A 308 -27.80 -13.36 -5.26
N VAL A 309 -28.64 -14.37 -5.01
CA VAL A 309 -29.56 -14.95 -6.02
C VAL A 309 -30.52 -13.91 -6.61
N ALA A 310 -31.06 -13.00 -5.80
CA ALA A 310 -31.99 -11.98 -6.27
C ALA A 310 -31.30 -11.01 -7.24
N LEU A 311 -30.06 -10.61 -6.94
CA LEU A 311 -29.25 -9.77 -7.83
C LEU A 311 -28.93 -10.51 -9.13
N ALA A 312 -28.49 -11.77 -9.04
CA ALA A 312 -28.17 -12.59 -10.20
C ALA A 312 -29.38 -12.79 -11.13
N GLN A 313 -30.58 -13.05 -10.58
CA GLN A 313 -31.81 -13.16 -11.37
C GLN A 313 -32.19 -11.84 -12.05
N ALA A 314 -32.09 -10.72 -11.33
CA ALA A 314 -32.35 -9.40 -11.89
C ALA A 314 -31.40 -9.07 -13.05
N LEU A 315 -30.10 -9.40 -12.91
CA LEU A 315 -29.10 -9.21 -13.96
C LEU A 315 -29.33 -10.18 -15.13
N GLY A 316 -29.63 -11.45 -14.87
CA GLY A 316 -29.87 -12.47 -15.89
C GLY A 316 -31.04 -12.14 -16.82
N SER A 317 -32.04 -11.39 -16.34
CA SER A 317 -33.12 -10.87 -17.18
C SER A 317 -32.70 -9.77 -18.16
N ARG A 318 -31.55 -9.13 -17.95
CA ARG A 318 -31.09 -7.95 -18.69
C ARG A 318 -29.81 -8.20 -19.50
N TYR A 319 -28.92 -9.05 -19.01
CA TYR A 319 -27.68 -9.45 -19.68
C TYR A 319 -27.66 -10.96 -19.89
N THR A 320 -28.17 -11.40 -21.04
CA THR A 320 -28.33 -12.80 -21.42
C THR A 320 -27.08 -13.40 -22.08
N ALA A 321 -26.07 -12.59 -22.37
CA ALA A 321 -24.82 -13.02 -22.98
C ALA A 321 -23.89 -13.77 -22.00
N ALA A 322 -24.15 -13.67 -20.69
CA ALA A 322 -23.43 -14.45 -19.68
C ALA A 322 -24.22 -15.65 -19.16
N ARG A 323 -23.49 -16.67 -18.77
CA ARG A 323 -24.00 -17.77 -17.95
C ARG A 323 -23.95 -17.41 -16.47
N TYR A 324 -25.03 -17.68 -15.75
CA TYR A 324 -25.13 -17.43 -14.31
C TYR A 324 -24.90 -18.74 -13.55
N VAL A 325 -23.87 -18.78 -12.71
CA VAL A 325 -23.43 -19.99 -12.01
C VAL A 325 -23.48 -19.74 -10.51
N ASN A 326 -24.36 -20.49 -9.83
CA ASN A 326 -24.41 -20.47 -8.37
C ASN A 326 -23.27 -21.30 -7.77
N VAL A 327 -22.70 -20.81 -6.67
CA VAL A 327 -21.66 -21.51 -5.91
C VAL A 327 -21.84 -21.24 -4.42
N GLU A 328 -21.35 -22.15 -3.56
CA GLU A 328 -21.14 -21.81 -2.16
C GLU A 328 -20.05 -20.74 -2.05
N SER A 329 -20.22 -19.73 -1.18
CA SER A 329 -19.16 -18.74 -0.98
C SER A 329 -17.89 -19.45 -0.50
N PRO A 330 -16.71 -19.19 -1.11
CA PRO A 330 -15.46 -19.74 -0.60
C PRO A 330 -15.16 -19.29 0.84
N GLY A 331 -15.75 -18.16 1.29
CA GLY A 331 -15.70 -17.75 2.68
C GLY A 331 -16.44 -18.71 3.62
N THR A 332 -17.59 -19.25 3.20
CA THR A 332 -18.32 -20.30 3.92
C THR A 332 -17.55 -21.62 3.93
N SER A 333 -16.91 -21.98 2.81
CA SER A 333 -16.07 -23.19 2.76
C SER A 333 -14.86 -23.07 3.70
N LEU A 334 -14.23 -21.89 3.77
CA LEU A 334 -13.20 -21.57 4.78
C LEU A 334 -13.74 -21.65 6.20
N ALA A 335 -14.95 -21.15 6.42
CA ALA A 335 -15.59 -21.16 7.72
C ALA A 335 -15.82 -22.58 8.26
N CYS A 336 -16.35 -23.45 7.41
CA CYS A 336 -16.71 -24.82 7.78
C CYS A 336 -15.51 -25.79 7.70
N MET A 337 -14.32 -25.29 7.36
CA MET A 337 -13.12 -26.07 7.17
C MET A 337 -12.70 -26.75 8.47
N LYS A 338 -12.63 -28.08 8.47
CA LYS A 338 -12.05 -28.86 9.56
C LYS A 338 -10.55 -29.02 9.32
N SER A 339 -9.76 -28.78 10.36
CA SER A 339 -8.31 -29.00 10.37
C SER A 339 -7.98 -30.50 10.24
N SER A 340 -7.93 -31.05 9.01
CA SER A 340 -7.11 -32.22 8.67
C SER A 340 -6.96 -32.49 7.14
N SER A 341 -5.82 -33.13 6.82
CA SER A 341 -5.42 -33.85 5.59
C SER A 341 -4.99 -33.07 4.33
N ALA A 342 -4.12 -33.75 3.56
CA ALA A 342 -3.59 -33.31 2.28
C ALA A 342 -4.73 -33.07 1.28
N TRP A 343 -4.76 -31.90 0.66
CA TRP A 343 -5.72 -31.56 -0.39
C TRP A 343 -5.08 -31.65 -1.77
N LYS A 344 -5.91 -31.68 -2.81
CA LYS A 344 -5.44 -31.61 -4.19
C LYS A 344 -5.02 -30.18 -4.50
N ARG A 345 -3.70 -29.95 -4.63
CA ARG A 345 -3.17 -28.64 -5.00
C ARG A 345 -3.50 -28.28 -6.45
N TYR A 346 -3.75 -27.01 -6.71
CA TYR A 346 -3.79 -26.46 -8.05
C TYR A 346 -2.38 -25.98 -8.41
N GLU A 347 -1.73 -26.65 -9.35
CA GLU A 347 -0.35 -26.35 -9.70
C GLU A 347 -0.28 -25.05 -10.52
N TYR A 348 0.40 -24.04 -9.97
CA TYR A 348 0.72 -22.79 -10.66
C TYR A 348 2.23 -22.65 -10.74
N THR A 349 2.80 -22.81 -11.95
CA THR A 349 4.26 -22.87 -12.18
C THR A 349 4.82 -21.62 -12.85
N LYS A 350 3.97 -20.64 -13.17
CA LYS A 350 4.42 -19.42 -13.86
C LYS A 350 5.15 -18.52 -12.85
N SER A 351 6.43 -18.25 -13.11
CA SER A 351 7.24 -17.36 -12.26
C SER A 351 6.65 -15.95 -12.23
N TYR A 352 6.92 -15.20 -11.14
CA TYR A 352 6.49 -13.82 -11.02
C TYR A 352 6.97 -12.96 -12.20
N SER A 353 8.24 -13.09 -12.62
CA SER A 353 8.81 -12.35 -13.75
C SER A 353 7.99 -12.52 -15.05
N LYS A 354 7.43 -13.71 -15.28
CA LYS A 354 6.56 -14.02 -16.43
C LYS A 354 5.10 -13.63 -16.20
N ALA A 355 4.62 -13.68 -14.95
CA ALA A 355 3.23 -13.45 -14.57
C ALA A 355 2.92 -12.00 -14.17
N ARG A 356 3.93 -11.14 -13.96
CA ARG A 356 3.75 -9.81 -13.35
C ARG A 356 2.75 -8.92 -14.10
N LEU A 357 2.64 -9.06 -15.42
CA LEU A 357 1.71 -8.29 -16.26
C LEU A 357 0.38 -9.00 -16.52
N ASP A 358 0.20 -10.22 -16.00
CA ASP A 358 -1.06 -10.94 -16.13
C ASP A 358 -2.16 -10.19 -15.37
N PRO A 359 -3.35 -9.97 -15.97
CA PRO A 359 -4.47 -9.34 -15.30
C PRO A 359 -5.14 -10.33 -14.33
N VAL A 360 -5.50 -9.83 -13.15
CA VAL A 360 -5.97 -10.65 -12.01
C VAL A 360 -7.38 -10.26 -11.57
N MET A 361 -7.62 -8.97 -11.39
CA MET A 361 -8.93 -8.48 -10.96
C MET A 361 -9.30 -7.20 -11.69
N VAL A 362 -10.61 -6.96 -11.78
CA VAL A 362 -11.18 -5.72 -12.28
C VAL A 362 -12.03 -5.12 -11.17
N VAL A 363 -11.74 -3.87 -10.86
CA VAL A 363 -12.43 -3.04 -9.88
C VAL A 363 -12.98 -1.82 -10.60
N HIS A 364 -14.03 -1.18 -10.10
CA HIS A 364 -14.64 -0.05 -10.79
C HIS A 364 -14.74 1.19 -9.92
N THR A 365 -14.74 2.35 -10.56
CA THR A 365 -15.05 3.65 -9.94
C THR A 365 -16.39 4.15 -10.48
N SER A 366 -17.16 4.90 -9.70
CA SER A 366 -18.51 5.35 -10.09
C SER A 366 -18.57 6.29 -11.31
N GLY A 367 -17.42 6.79 -11.78
CA GLY A 367 -17.30 7.74 -12.88
C GLY A 367 -17.91 9.12 -12.59
N THR A 368 -17.39 10.16 -13.22
CA THR A 368 -17.93 11.53 -13.09
C THR A 368 -19.26 11.70 -13.83
N THR A 369 -19.46 10.91 -14.89
CA THR A 369 -20.70 10.85 -15.68
C THR A 369 -21.73 9.89 -15.08
N GLY A 370 -21.42 9.19 -13.99
CA GLY A 370 -22.24 8.15 -13.35
C GLY A 370 -22.26 6.80 -14.08
N ILE A 371 -21.42 6.63 -15.11
CA ILE A 371 -21.12 5.35 -15.74
C ILE A 371 -19.82 4.85 -15.11
N PRO A 372 -19.76 3.60 -14.63
CA PRO A 372 -18.59 3.14 -13.89
C PRO A 372 -17.38 2.91 -14.80
N ASN A 373 -16.19 3.30 -14.37
CA ASN A 373 -14.95 3.05 -15.10
C ASN A 373 -14.28 1.77 -14.57
N PRO A 374 -14.10 0.72 -15.40
CA PRO A 374 -13.35 -0.46 -14.99
C PRO A 374 -11.84 -0.21 -15.00
N VAL A 375 -11.16 -0.63 -13.94
CA VAL A 375 -9.70 -0.58 -13.78
C VAL A 375 -9.21 -2.01 -13.60
N ILE A 376 -8.36 -2.45 -14.53
CA ILE A 376 -7.77 -3.80 -14.51
C ILE A 376 -6.48 -3.75 -13.68
N TRP A 377 -6.35 -4.68 -12.74
CA TRP A 377 -5.17 -4.84 -11.90
C TRP A 377 -4.40 -6.09 -12.30
N THR A 378 -3.09 -5.97 -12.37
CA THR A 378 -2.16 -7.07 -12.66
C THR A 378 -1.51 -7.63 -11.39
N ASN A 379 -0.79 -8.74 -11.50
CA ASN A 379 0.04 -9.27 -10.40
C ASN A 379 1.03 -8.22 -9.85
N ASP A 380 1.69 -7.45 -10.73
CA ASP A 380 2.63 -6.38 -10.34
C ASP A 380 1.93 -5.29 -9.51
N MET A 381 0.70 -4.92 -9.89
CA MET A 381 -0.09 -3.92 -9.16
C MET A 381 -0.52 -4.39 -7.76
N LEU A 382 -0.80 -5.70 -7.60
CA LEU A 382 -1.07 -6.30 -6.28
C LEU A 382 0.20 -6.35 -5.42
N ALA A 383 1.34 -6.71 -6.02
CA ALA A 383 2.64 -6.76 -5.36
C ALA A 383 3.20 -5.37 -4.98
N CYS A 384 2.58 -4.28 -5.44
CA CYS A 384 2.98 -2.92 -5.06
C CYS A 384 2.98 -2.70 -3.53
N VAL A 385 2.10 -3.38 -2.78
CA VAL A 385 2.04 -3.31 -1.32
C VAL A 385 3.30 -3.90 -0.66
N ASP A 386 3.88 -4.94 -1.26
CA ASP A 386 5.14 -5.52 -0.77
C ASP A 386 6.22 -4.46 -0.72
N ARG A 387 6.42 -3.72 -1.82
CA ARG A 387 7.47 -2.68 -1.93
C ARG A 387 7.40 -1.61 -0.85
N LEU A 388 6.23 -1.40 -0.22
CA LEU A 388 6.08 -0.42 0.85
C LEU A 388 6.89 -0.77 2.11
N HIS A 389 7.32 -2.03 2.30
CA HIS A 389 8.24 -2.41 3.37
C HIS A 389 9.61 -1.73 3.23
N THR A 390 9.98 -1.34 2.01
CA THR A 390 11.24 -0.64 1.71
C THR A 390 11.18 0.86 1.98
N LEU A 391 10.00 1.40 2.35
CA LEU A 391 9.78 2.82 2.60
C LEU A 391 9.63 3.08 4.11
N PRO A 392 10.67 3.60 4.78
CA PRO A 392 10.60 3.95 6.20
C PRO A 392 9.47 4.96 6.46
N GLY A 393 8.67 4.70 7.50
CA GLY A 393 7.61 5.61 7.93
C GLY A 393 6.32 5.54 7.10
N SER A 394 6.23 4.64 6.11
CA SER A 394 4.99 4.42 5.36
C SER A 394 3.88 3.88 6.28
N ALA A 395 2.62 4.21 6.00
CA ALA A 395 1.48 3.69 6.77
C ALA A 395 1.42 2.14 6.79
N ALA A 396 1.91 1.49 5.72
CA ALA A 396 2.05 0.05 5.62
C ALA A 396 3.00 -0.54 6.68
N THR A 397 4.17 0.08 6.90
CA THR A 397 5.12 -0.36 7.93
C THR A 397 4.56 -0.20 9.36
N GLN A 398 3.66 0.77 9.58
CA GLN A 398 3.05 1.01 10.91
C GLN A 398 2.05 -0.08 11.33
N VAL A 399 1.47 -0.80 10.37
CA VAL A 399 0.48 -1.85 10.64
C VAL A 399 1.06 -3.26 10.53
N SER A 400 2.33 -3.39 10.16
CA SER A 400 2.99 -4.70 10.03
C SER A 400 2.96 -5.47 11.36
N GLY A 401 2.68 -6.77 11.28
CA GLY A 401 2.58 -7.64 12.45
C GLY A 401 1.34 -7.41 13.33
N GLN A 402 0.43 -6.50 12.97
CA GLN A 402 -0.78 -6.22 13.75
C GLN A 402 -1.95 -7.11 13.34
N SER A 403 -2.85 -7.36 14.30
CA SER A 403 -4.20 -7.88 14.06
C SER A 403 -5.15 -6.73 13.77
N ILE A 404 -5.66 -6.65 12.55
CA ILE A 404 -6.41 -5.50 12.02
C ILE A 404 -7.87 -5.89 11.79
N TYR A 405 -8.79 -5.22 12.48
CA TYR A 405 -10.20 -5.30 12.13
C TYR A 405 -10.48 -4.50 10.86
N CYS A 406 -11.05 -5.15 9.83
CA CYS A 406 -11.38 -4.50 8.56
C CYS A 406 -12.90 -4.27 8.44
N ALA A 407 -13.35 -3.03 8.63
CA ALA A 407 -14.75 -2.65 8.39
C ALA A 407 -15.01 -2.21 6.93
N LEU A 408 -13.97 -2.16 6.09
CA LEU A 408 -14.08 -1.73 4.71
C LEU A 408 -14.80 -2.80 3.85
N PRO A 409 -15.45 -2.41 2.73
CA PRO A 409 -16.06 -3.37 1.82
C PRO A 409 -15.01 -4.21 1.10
N VAL A 410 -15.02 -5.54 1.30
CA VAL A 410 -14.02 -6.50 0.78
C VAL A 410 -14.02 -6.68 -0.75
N PHE A 411 -15.07 -6.21 -1.43
CA PHE A 411 -15.15 -6.15 -2.90
C PHE A 411 -14.57 -4.87 -3.50
N HIS A 412 -14.19 -3.89 -2.67
CA HIS A 412 -13.56 -2.64 -3.09
C HIS A 412 -12.04 -2.75 -2.95
N THR A 413 -11.26 -1.98 -3.73
CA THR A 413 -9.77 -2.00 -3.70
C THR A 413 -9.18 -1.89 -2.30
N SER A 414 -9.73 -0.99 -1.48
CA SER A 414 -9.33 -0.82 -0.08
C SER A 414 -9.60 -2.05 0.78
N GLY A 415 -10.71 -2.75 0.54
CA GLY A 415 -11.04 -3.99 1.23
C GLY A 415 -10.15 -5.13 0.80
N VAL A 416 -9.91 -5.30 -0.51
CA VAL A 416 -8.94 -6.28 -1.04
C VAL A 416 -7.53 -6.01 -0.51
N THR A 417 -7.12 -4.74 -0.49
CA THR A 417 -5.81 -4.35 0.07
C THR A 417 -5.69 -4.79 1.52
N ALA A 418 -6.70 -4.46 2.34
CA ALA A 418 -6.72 -4.84 3.75
C ALA A 418 -6.86 -6.36 3.96
N SER A 419 -7.73 -7.05 3.22
CA SER A 419 -8.06 -8.45 3.48
C SER A 419 -7.15 -9.46 2.81
N LEU A 420 -6.44 -9.09 1.74
CA LEU A 420 -5.58 -9.98 0.95
C LEU A 420 -4.13 -9.49 0.89
N LEU A 421 -3.89 -8.21 0.57
CA LEU A 421 -2.51 -7.75 0.29
C LEU A 421 -1.71 -7.52 1.57
N THR A 422 -2.25 -6.84 2.57
CA THR A 422 -1.51 -6.59 3.82
C THR A 422 -1.21 -7.87 4.61
N PRO A 423 -2.08 -8.91 4.65
CA PRO A 423 -1.74 -10.15 5.34
C PRO A 423 -0.59 -10.90 4.69
N VAL A 424 -0.65 -11.00 3.35
CA VAL A 424 0.33 -11.72 2.54
C VAL A 424 1.69 -11.01 2.60
N TYR A 425 1.71 -9.70 2.42
CA TYR A 425 2.97 -8.94 2.26
C TYR A 425 3.48 -8.27 3.54
N LEU A 426 2.62 -7.92 4.50
CA LEU A 426 3.01 -7.16 5.70
C LEU A 426 2.86 -7.96 7.00
N ASN A 427 2.59 -9.27 6.91
CA ASN A 427 2.43 -10.16 8.07
C ASN A 427 1.34 -9.69 9.05
N THR A 428 0.23 -9.17 8.54
CA THR A 428 -0.92 -8.77 9.37
C THR A 428 -1.92 -9.93 9.51
N ILE A 429 -2.69 -9.97 10.60
CA ILE A 429 -3.84 -10.87 10.74
C ILE A 429 -5.12 -10.07 10.54
N ILE A 430 -6.00 -10.46 9.62
CA ILE A 430 -7.24 -9.71 9.38
C ILE A 430 -8.38 -10.28 10.18
N ILE A 431 -9.06 -9.40 10.89
CA ILE A 431 -10.26 -9.73 11.65
C ILE A 431 -11.46 -9.18 10.88
N LEU A 432 -12.40 -10.05 10.52
CA LEU A 432 -13.69 -9.65 9.96
C LEU A 432 -14.80 -9.84 11.00
N GLY A 433 -15.85 -9.04 10.89
CA GLY A 433 -17.10 -9.25 11.62
C GLY A 433 -18.01 -10.25 10.89
N PRO A 434 -19.29 -10.34 11.29
CA PRO A 434 -20.27 -11.26 10.71
C PRO A 434 -20.32 -11.24 9.19
N ALA A 435 -20.43 -12.42 8.57
CA ALA A 435 -20.50 -12.52 7.12
C ALA A 435 -21.79 -11.89 6.58
N GLY A 436 -21.69 -11.20 5.43
CA GLY A 436 -22.86 -10.63 4.75
C GLY A 436 -23.50 -9.41 5.42
N VAL A 437 -23.10 -9.07 6.65
CA VAL A 437 -23.62 -7.91 7.39
C VAL A 437 -22.70 -6.70 7.19
N ARG A 438 -23.30 -5.54 6.94
CA ARG A 438 -22.58 -4.26 6.95
C ARG A 438 -22.23 -3.92 8.40
N PRO A 439 -20.95 -3.64 8.72
CA PRO A 439 -20.58 -3.20 10.07
C PRO A 439 -21.32 -1.93 10.46
N ASP A 440 -21.93 -1.96 11.65
CA ASP A 440 -22.45 -0.80 12.35
C ASP A 440 -21.69 -0.60 13.67
N LYS A 441 -22.00 0.46 14.41
CA LYS A 441 -21.36 0.75 15.71
C LYS A 441 -21.39 -0.44 16.68
N ASN A 442 -22.50 -1.15 16.79
CA ASN A 442 -22.66 -2.23 17.77
C ASN A 442 -21.79 -3.43 17.39
N ILE A 443 -21.82 -3.82 16.11
CA ILE A 443 -20.97 -4.88 15.56
C ILE A 443 -19.49 -4.56 15.79
N VAL A 444 -19.08 -3.31 15.54
CA VAL A 444 -17.69 -2.90 15.77
C VAL A 444 -17.32 -3.09 17.23
N LEU A 445 -18.11 -2.56 18.17
CA LEU A 445 -17.80 -2.68 19.60
C LEU A 445 -17.77 -4.14 20.07
N ASP A 446 -18.67 -4.98 19.57
CA ASP A 446 -18.71 -6.39 19.94
C ASP A 446 -17.52 -7.16 19.37
N VAL A 447 -17.07 -6.85 18.16
CA VAL A 447 -15.81 -7.40 17.62
C VAL A 447 -14.61 -6.94 18.45
N LEU A 448 -14.51 -5.64 18.74
CA LEU A 448 -13.38 -5.09 19.54
C LEU A 448 -13.31 -5.69 20.95
N ARG A 449 -14.44 -6.09 21.54
CA ARG A 449 -14.50 -6.72 22.86
C ARG A 449 -14.13 -8.20 22.85
N ASN A 450 -14.44 -8.92 21.77
CA ASN A 450 -14.38 -10.38 21.73
C ASN A 450 -13.26 -10.93 20.84
N ALA A 451 -12.61 -10.10 20.02
CA ALA A 451 -11.48 -10.48 19.18
C ALA A 451 -10.18 -9.79 19.63
N PRO A 452 -8.99 -10.39 19.38
CA PRO A 452 -7.70 -9.80 19.69
C PRO A 452 -7.32 -8.71 18.68
N VAL A 453 -8.08 -7.60 18.66
CA VAL A 453 -7.88 -6.49 17.74
C VAL A 453 -6.82 -5.53 18.28
N SER A 454 -5.83 -5.22 17.46
CA SER A 454 -4.76 -4.26 17.80
C SER A 454 -4.81 -2.98 16.96
N ALA A 455 -5.36 -3.07 15.75
CA ALA A 455 -5.60 -1.94 14.87
C ALA A 455 -6.93 -2.11 14.14
N ALA A 456 -7.47 -1.04 13.56
CA ALA A 456 -8.72 -1.11 12.81
C ALA A 456 -8.71 -0.20 11.58
N SER A 457 -9.44 -0.62 10.54
CA SER A 457 -9.64 0.14 9.30
C SER A 457 -11.12 0.43 9.08
N PHE A 458 -11.49 1.70 8.94
CA PHE A 458 -12.89 2.13 8.84
C PHE A 458 -13.19 2.98 7.59
N PRO A 459 -14.41 2.87 7.02
CA PRO A 459 -14.94 3.94 6.20
C PRO A 459 -15.20 5.18 7.08
N PRO A 460 -15.02 6.42 6.55
CA PRO A 460 -15.16 7.64 7.35
C PRO A 460 -16.49 7.75 8.09
N SER A 461 -17.61 7.45 7.42
CA SER A 461 -18.95 7.58 8.02
C SER A 461 -19.13 6.71 9.28
N LEU A 462 -18.54 5.51 9.30
CA LEU A 462 -18.62 4.62 10.46
C LEU A 462 -17.68 5.10 11.58
N LEU A 463 -16.50 5.62 11.22
CA LEU A 463 -15.59 6.21 12.20
C LEU A 463 -16.19 7.47 12.85
N GLU A 464 -16.89 8.30 12.09
CA GLU A 464 -17.63 9.46 12.60
C GLU A 464 -18.70 9.02 13.61
N GLU A 465 -19.52 8.03 13.26
CA GLU A 465 -20.52 7.48 14.19
C GLU A 465 -19.90 6.98 15.49
N LEU A 466 -18.77 6.27 15.41
CA LEU A 466 -18.03 5.78 16.58
C LEU A 466 -17.41 6.91 17.41
N ILE A 467 -16.92 7.98 16.78
CA ILE A 467 -16.30 9.11 17.48
C ILE A 467 -17.35 10.04 18.11
N ALA A 468 -18.55 10.10 17.55
CA ALA A 468 -19.67 10.84 18.12
C ALA A 468 -20.09 10.28 19.49
N ASP A 469 -19.92 8.98 19.72
CA ASP A 469 -20.27 8.31 20.98
C ASP A 469 -19.08 8.23 21.96
N PRO A 470 -19.14 8.90 23.14
CA PRO A 470 -18.07 8.85 24.13
C PRO A 470 -17.71 7.44 24.62
N THR A 471 -18.69 6.51 24.65
CA THR A 471 -18.44 5.13 25.08
C THR A 471 -17.59 4.41 24.04
N SER A 472 -17.94 4.54 22.77
CA SER A 472 -17.18 4.01 21.65
C SER A 472 -15.77 4.58 21.58
N ARG A 473 -15.60 5.89 21.81
CA ARG A 473 -14.27 6.53 21.88
C ARG A 473 -13.36 5.90 22.91
N LYS A 474 -13.89 5.50 24.08
CA LYS A 474 -13.08 4.86 25.12
C LYS A 474 -12.50 3.54 24.62
N THR A 475 -13.31 2.70 23.99
CA THR A 475 -12.86 1.43 23.39
C THR A 475 -11.87 1.65 22.25
N LEU A 476 -12.09 2.64 21.39
CA LEU A 476 -11.19 2.93 20.27
C LEU A 476 -9.80 3.39 20.72
N LYS A 477 -9.66 4.01 21.89
CA LYS A 477 -8.37 4.45 22.44
C LYS A 477 -7.45 3.29 22.86
N ASP A 478 -8.00 2.09 23.04
CA ASP A 478 -7.21 0.89 23.36
C ASP A 478 -6.48 0.32 22.12
N LEU A 479 -6.86 0.77 20.91
CA LEU A 479 -6.20 0.37 19.67
C LEU A 479 -4.87 1.11 19.49
N LYS A 480 -3.86 0.39 18.95
CA LYS A 480 -2.56 0.97 18.62
C LYS A 480 -2.60 1.85 17.39
N LYS A 481 -3.50 1.53 16.45
CA LYS A 481 -3.65 2.26 15.19
C LYS A 481 -5.07 2.19 14.66
N ILE A 482 -5.59 3.31 14.18
CA ILE A 482 -6.83 3.40 13.44
C ILE A 482 -6.54 4.05 12.09
N VAL A 483 -6.95 3.40 11.01
CA VAL A 483 -6.82 3.91 9.65
C VAL A 483 -8.20 4.15 9.07
N TYR A 484 -8.42 5.27 8.40
CA TYR A 484 -9.61 5.49 7.61
C TYR A 484 -9.26 5.99 6.22
N GLY A 485 -10.10 5.74 5.22
CA GLY A 485 -9.80 6.17 3.87
C GLY A 485 -10.92 5.94 2.88
N GLY A 486 -10.73 6.46 1.68
CA GLY A 486 -11.66 6.34 0.56
C GLY A 486 -12.73 7.42 0.47
N ALA A 487 -12.84 8.30 1.47
CA ALA A 487 -13.60 9.55 1.45
C ALA A 487 -13.05 10.52 2.54
N PRO A 488 -13.39 11.82 2.48
CA PRO A 488 -13.10 12.77 3.56
C PRO A 488 -13.83 12.42 4.86
N ILE A 489 -13.35 12.96 5.98
CA ILE A 489 -14.00 12.89 7.29
C ILE A 489 -14.39 14.29 7.75
N ALA A 490 -15.46 14.43 8.52
CA ALA A 490 -15.95 15.70 8.98
C ALA A 490 -14.94 16.44 9.89
N ALA A 491 -14.94 17.78 9.81
CA ALA A 491 -13.97 18.58 10.57
C ALA A 491 -14.21 18.50 12.09
N TRP A 492 -15.46 18.34 12.54
CA TRP A 492 -15.75 18.16 13.97
C TRP A 492 -15.09 16.88 14.51
N THR A 493 -15.10 15.81 13.72
CA THR A 493 -14.46 14.52 14.05
C THR A 493 -12.95 14.67 14.10
N THR A 494 -12.38 15.41 13.14
CA THR A 494 -10.96 15.73 13.08
C THR A 494 -10.48 16.45 14.34
N ARG A 495 -11.26 17.40 14.89
CA ARG A 495 -10.93 18.10 16.15
C ARG A 495 -10.88 17.14 17.34
N ILE A 496 -11.86 16.24 17.44
CA ILE A 496 -11.89 15.23 18.51
C ILE A 496 -10.68 14.31 18.37
N ILE A 497 -10.39 13.81 17.15
CA ILE A 497 -9.21 12.98 16.87
C ILE A 497 -7.93 13.66 17.34
N ALA A 498 -7.71 14.92 16.94
CA ALA A 498 -6.54 15.70 17.32
C ALA A 498 -6.38 15.82 18.84
N SER A 499 -7.49 16.06 19.55
CA SER A 499 -7.47 16.26 21.01
C SER A 499 -7.41 14.98 21.84
N GLU A 500 -7.99 13.87 21.35
CA GLU A 500 -8.27 12.69 22.16
C GLU A 500 -7.47 11.44 21.79
N PHE A 501 -6.91 11.36 20.57
CA PHE A 501 -6.31 10.13 20.03
C PHE A 501 -4.80 10.20 19.82
N ASN A 502 -4.13 11.32 20.08
CA ASN A 502 -2.66 11.46 20.13
C ASN A 502 -1.89 10.75 18.98
N GLY A 503 -2.38 10.87 17.74
CA GLY A 503 -1.74 10.26 16.55
C GLY A 503 -2.11 8.81 16.24
N THR A 504 -2.95 8.15 17.06
CA THR A 504 -3.46 6.80 16.81
C THR A 504 -4.28 6.71 15.52
N VAL A 505 -5.03 7.77 15.18
CA VAL A 505 -5.92 7.81 14.01
C VAL A 505 -5.24 8.54 12.85
N SER A 506 -5.09 7.87 11.70
CA SER A 506 -4.55 8.45 10.47
C SER A 506 -5.44 8.18 9.26
N SER A 507 -5.41 9.10 8.30
CA SER A 507 -6.04 8.88 7.00
C SER A 507 -5.08 8.16 6.05
N ALA A 508 -5.61 7.26 5.23
CA ALA A 508 -4.94 6.66 4.09
C ALA A 508 -5.59 7.21 2.81
N LEU A 509 -4.82 7.94 2.01
CA LEU A 509 -5.24 8.37 0.68
C LEU A 509 -4.95 7.28 -0.34
N GLY A 510 -5.82 7.18 -1.33
CA GLY A 510 -5.73 6.17 -2.36
C GLY A 510 -6.80 6.34 -3.43
N SER A 511 -6.55 5.73 -4.57
CA SER A 511 -7.50 5.64 -5.68
C SER A 511 -7.47 4.24 -6.27
N THR A 512 -8.47 3.89 -7.06
CA THR A 512 -8.51 2.58 -7.72
C THR A 512 -7.38 2.46 -8.76
N GLU A 513 -7.02 3.57 -9.38
CA GLU A 513 -5.96 3.72 -10.38
C GLU A 513 -4.56 3.73 -9.74
N GLY A 514 -4.38 4.50 -8.66
CA GLY A 514 -3.09 4.69 -8.00
C GLY A 514 -2.76 3.66 -6.91
N GLY A 515 -3.75 2.88 -6.47
CA GLY A 515 -3.63 2.00 -5.31
C GLY A 515 -3.58 2.79 -4.00
N LEU A 516 -2.84 2.28 -3.01
CA LEU A 516 -2.54 3.00 -1.77
C LEU A 516 -1.47 4.06 -2.05
N TRP A 517 -1.80 5.34 -1.84
CA TRP A 517 -0.86 6.42 -2.10
C TRP A 517 0.20 6.53 -1.01
N LEU A 518 1.38 7.02 -1.39
CA LEU A 518 2.51 7.19 -0.48
C LEU A 518 2.33 8.46 0.34
N THR A 519 1.50 8.37 1.39
CA THR A 519 1.15 9.51 2.23
C THR A 519 1.64 9.34 3.66
N GLY A 520 2.13 10.43 4.23
CA GLY A 520 2.50 10.57 5.63
C GLY A 520 1.58 11.58 6.33
N ALA A 521 1.47 11.46 7.65
CA ALA A 521 0.80 12.42 8.50
C ALA A 521 1.82 13.37 9.14
N SER A 522 1.41 14.60 9.42
CA SER A 522 2.19 15.49 10.30
C SER A 522 2.24 14.88 11.71
N PRO A 523 3.39 14.94 12.42
CA PRO A 523 3.48 14.52 13.81
C PRO A 523 2.82 15.52 14.77
N ASP A 524 2.51 16.74 14.31
CA ASP A 524 1.82 17.76 15.12
C ASP A 524 0.30 17.50 15.11
N PRO A 525 -0.32 17.24 16.28
CA PRO A 525 -1.78 17.05 16.36
C PRO A 525 -2.59 18.23 15.83
N ALA A 526 -2.05 19.46 15.86
CA ALA A 526 -2.71 20.64 15.31
C ALA A 526 -2.88 20.58 13.78
N ASP A 527 -2.07 19.77 13.11
CA ASP A 527 -2.09 19.58 11.66
C ASP A 527 -2.94 18.36 11.25
N GLN A 528 -3.80 17.84 12.12
CA GLN A 528 -4.69 16.73 11.77
C GLN A 528 -5.47 17.05 10.48
N GLY A 529 -5.43 16.12 9.51
CA GLY A 529 -6.03 16.28 8.19
C GLY A 529 -5.13 16.95 7.14
N TYR A 530 -3.88 17.30 7.48
CA TYR A 530 -2.84 17.60 6.51
C TYR A 530 -1.97 16.37 6.22
N PHE A 531 -1.53 16.28 4.97
CA PHE A 531 -0.76 15.18 4.42
C PHE A 531 0.57 15.67 3.90
N MET A 532 1.60 14.85 4.12
CA MET A 532 2.83 14.90 3.34
C MET A 532 2.73 13.83 2.26
N ILE A 533 3.01 14.20 1.02
CA ILE A 533 3.06 13.24 -0.09
C ILE A 533 4.52 12.86 -0.32
N HIS A 534 4.82 11.56 -0.28
CA HIS A 534 6.18 11.08 -0.41
C HIS A 534 6.74 11.41 -1.80
N PRO A 535 8.00 11.89 -1.92
CA PRO A 535 8.60 12.28 -3.19
C PRO A 535 8.59 11.19 -4.28
N PHE A 536 8.46 9.91 -3.91
CA PHE A 536 8.49 8.82 -4.89
C PHE A 536 7.23 8.73 -5.70
N MET A 537 6.13 9.19 -5.13
CA MET A 537 4.91 9.41 -5.89
C MET A 537 5.11 10.54 -6.92
N SER A 538 6.22 11.27 -6.88
CA SER A 538 6.56 12.38 -7.77
C SER A 538 5.42 13.41 -7.86
N PRO A 539 4.93 13.94 -6.71
CA PRO A 539 3.80 14.86 -6.69
C PRO A 539 4.17 16.22 -7.28
N ASP A 540 3.26 16.78 -8.06
CA ASP A 540 3.31 18.11 -8.65
C ASP A 540 1.97 18.80 -8.39
N PHE A 541 1.96 19.73 -7.44
CA PHE A 541 0.77 20.50 -7.08
C PHE A 541 0.64 21.68 -8.03
N GLN A 542 -0.24 21.57 -9.01
CA GLN A 542 -0.46 22.59 -10.04
C GLN A 542 -1.62 23.51 -9.62
N HIS A 543 -1.35 24.81 -9.50
CA HIS A 543 -2.35 25.81 -9.14
C HIS A 543 -3.52 25.80 -10.13
N THR A 544 -4.76 25.85 -9.62
CA THR A 544 -5.96 25.91 -10.46
C THR A 544 -6.70 27.23 -10.30
N ASP A 545 -7.20 27.53 -9.10
CA ASP A 545 -7.98 28.72 -8.78
C ASP A 545 -7.93 28.94 -7.26
N ALA A 546 -8.06 30.19 -6.81
CA ALA A 546 -7.95 30.58 -5.40
C ALA A 546 -6.70 29.98 -4.71
N ASP A 547 -6.87 29.28 -3.58
CA ASP A 547 -5.83 28.55 -2.85
C ASP A 547 -5.78 27.04 -3.18
N LEU A 548 -6.40 26.63 -4.30
CA LEU A 548 -6.52 25.23 -4.70
C LEU A 548 -5.47 24.83 -5.73
N TYR A 549 -4.92 23.63 -5.53
CA TYR A 549 -3.90 22.99 -6.35
C TYR A 549 -4.31 21.56 -6.68
N GLU A 550 -4.30 21.21 -7.96
CA GLU A 550 -4.50 19.84 -8.41
C GLU A 550 -3.24 19.01 -8.16
N LEU A 551 -3.40 17.85 -7.54
CA LEU A 551 -2.31 16.88 -7.43
C LEU A 551 -2.12 16.16 -8.77
N VAL A 552 -0.95 16.36 -9.37
CA VAL A 552 -0.50 15.67 -10.58
C VAL A 552 0.68 14.78 -10.21
N VAL A 553 0.71 13.57 -10.71
CA VAL A 553 1.80 12.61 -10.48
C VAL A 553 2.63 12.52 -11.75
N LYS A 554 3.93 12.81 -11.66
CA LYS A 554 4.84 12.73 -12.82
C LYS A 554 5.32 11.31 -13.02
N ARG A 555 5.41 10.87 -14.27
CA ARG A 555 5.96 9.56 -14.64
C ARG A 555 7.46 9.56 -14.46
N THR A 556 7.90 8.82 -13.47
CA THR A 556 9.30 8.62 -13.09
C THR A 556 9.51 7.15 -12.74
N PRO A 557 10.75 6.62 -12.81
CA PRO A 557 11.03 5.26 -12.38
C PRO A 557 10.52 4.96 -10.96
N GLN A 558 10.52 5.96 -10.09
CA GLN A 558 10.03 5.88 -8.72
C GLN A 558 8.52 5.75 -8.61
N SER A 559 7.80 6.67 -9.25
CA SER A 559 6.33 6.67 -9.24
C SER A 559 5.81 5.39 -9.88
N GLU A 560 6.47 4.92 -10.94
CA GLU A 560 6.17 3.63 -11.54
C GLU A 560 6.46 2.52 -10.54
N THR A 561 7.64 2.45 -9.92
CA THR A 561 7.98 1.37 -8.97
C THR A 561 7.02 1.28 -7.78
N TYR A 562 6.61 2.40 -7.19
CA TYR A 562 5.91 2.42 -5.91
C TYR A 562 4.41 2.73 -5.98
N THR A 563 3.85 3.02 -7.15
CA THR A 563 2.43 3.32 -7.31
C THR A 563 1.84 2.68 -8.57
N ASN A 564 0.52 2.66 -8.68
CA ASN A 564 -0.17 2.01 -9.79
C ASN A 564 -0.63 2.96 -10.91
N PHE A 565 -0.44 4.28 -10.76
CA PHE A 565 -1.01 5.30 -11.67
C PHE A 565 -0.74 5.06 -13.14
N PHE A 566 0.49 4.69 -13.51
CA PHE A 566 0.85 4.44 -14.91
C PHE A 566 0.64 2.99 -15.33
N ARG A 567 0.81 2.05 -14.40
CA ARG A 567 0.55 0.61 -14.67
C ARG A 567 -0.91 0.35 -15.03
N CYS A 568 -1.85 1.01 -14.34
CA CYS A 568 -3.27 0.80 -14.63
C CYS A 568 -3.60 1.23 -16.05
N ILE A 569 -3.01 2.33 -16.53
CA ILE A 569 -3.13 2.83 -17.90
C ILE A 569 -2.48 1.85 -18.88
N ASP A 570 -1.23 1.47 -18.65
CA ASP A 570 -0.47 0.59 -19.56
C ASP A 570 -1.13 -0.81 -19.68
N SER A 571 -1.84 -1.25 -18.64
CA SER A 571 -2.58 -2.52 -18.60
C SER A 571 -4.02 -2.44 -19.13
N THR A 572 -4.52 -1.23 -19.41
CA THR A 572 -5.86 -1.04 -19.94
C THR A 572 -5.89 -1.52 -21.40
N PRO A 573 -6.96 -2.17 -21.88
CA PRO A 573 -7.09 -2.59 -23.27
C PRO A 573 -7.62 -1.45 -24.16
N PRO A 574 -7.41 -1.51 -25.50
CA PRO A 574 -7.77 -0.41 -26.39
C PRO A 574 -9.24 0.03 -26.36
N ASN A 575 -10.16 -0.92 -26.18
CA ASN A 575 -11.60 -0.63 -26.07
C ASN A 575 -11.97 0.16 -24.81
N LEU A 576 -11.07 0.23 -23.82
CA LEU A 576 -11.28 0.96 -22.56
C LEU A 576 -10.41 2.23 -22.44
N ALA A 577 -9.41 2.42 -23.30
CA ALA A 577 -8.48 3.55 -23.20
C ALA A 577 -9.16 4.93 -23.26
N ALA A 578 -10.20 5.07 -24.10
CA ALA A 578 -10.98 6.29 -24.20
C ALA A 578 -11.61 6.74 -22.87
N HIS A 579 -11.93 5.80 -21.95
CA HIS A 579 -12.50 6.10 -20.64
C HIS A 579 -11.51 6.82 -19.71
N PHE A 580 -10.21 6.60 -19.94
CA PHE A 580 -9.13 7.25 -19.21
C PHE A 580 -8.56 8.46 -19.97
N GLY A 581 -9.12 8.77 -21.14
CA GLY A 581 -8.74 9.94 -21.94
C GLY A 581 -7.32 9.89 -22.49
N PHE A 582 -6.80 8.70 -22.81
CA PHE A 582 -5.45 8.54 -23.36
C PHE A 582 -5.44 7.74 -24.66
N ASP A 583 -4.36 7.95 -25.40
CA ASP A 583 -4.06 7.32 -26.68
C ASP A 583 -2.72 6.56 -26.56
N TYR A 584 -2.67 5.33 -27.09
CA TYR A 584 -1.45 4.50 -27.04
C TYR A 584 -0.30 5.06 -27.87
N GLU A 585 -0.60 5.92 -28.85
CA GLU A 585 0.45 6.55 -29.66
C GLU A 585 1.29 7.55 -28.85
N ASN A 586 0.75 8.09 -27.74
CA ASN A 586 1.41 9.07 -26.90
C ASN A 586 1.39 8.65 -25.43
N PRO A 587 2.47 8.00 -24.92
CA PRO A 587 2.55 7.58 -23.54
C PRO A 587 2.33 8.74 -22.57
N ILE A 588 1.44 8.54 -21.60
CA ILE A 588 1.17 9.57 -20.59
C ILE A 588 2.42 9.79 -19.73
N THR A 589 2.86 11.04 -19.65
CA THR A 589 3.99 11.46 -18.81
C THR A 589 3.56 12.03 -17.45
N GLU A 590 2.28 12.35 -17.29
CA GLU A 590 1.70 12.84 -16.04
C GLU A 590 0.30 12.27 -15.79
N PHE A 591 0.05 11.74 -14.60
CA PHE A 591 -1.27 11.30 -14.17
C PHE A 591 -1.95 12.43 -13.40
N ARG A 592 -3.07 12.93 -13.90
CA ARG A 592 -3.86 13.96 -13.23
C ARG A 592 -4.86 13.30 -12.31
N THR A 593 -4.68 13.40 -10.99
CA THR A 593 -5.59 12.72 -10.05
C THR A 593 -6.96 13.37 -10.02
N LYS A 594 -7.05 14.66 -10.39
CA LYS A 594 -8.23 15.53 -10.26
C LYS A 594 -8.64 15.78 -8.81
N ASP A 595 -7.75 15.55 -7.85
CA ASP A 595 -7.96 15.88 -6.44
C ASP A 595 -7.32 17.23 -6.15
N LEU A 596 -8.09 18.12 -5.54
CA LEU A 596 -7.68 19.48 -5.21
C LEU A 596 -7.26 19.56 -3.74
N PHE A 597 -6.14 20.25 -3.51
CA PHE A 597 -5.54 20.45 -2.21
C PHE A 597 -5.26 21.94 -1.96
N SER A 598 -5.24 22.33 -0.70
CA SER A 598 -4.72 23.65 -0.27
C SER A 598 -3.43 23.47 0.54
N PRO A 599 -2.41 24.32 0.34
CA PRO A 599 -1.18 24.26 1.13
C PRO A 599 -1.43 24.67 2.58
N HIS A 600 -0.64 24.13 3.51
CA HIS A 600 -0.66 24.60 4.89
C HIS A 600 -0.13 26.03 4.97
N PRO A 601 -0.78 26.96 5.70
CA PRO A 601 -0.40 28.38 5.71
C PRO A 601 1.06 28.67 6.09
N ASN A 602 1.59 27.89 7.05
CA ASN A 602 2.90 28.16 7.66
C ASN A 602 3.91 27.00 7.57
N LYS A 603 3.55 25.86 6.96
CA LYS A 603 4.36 24.62 7.01
C LYS A 603 4.49 24.05 5.59
N PRO A 604 5.57 24.41 4.86
CA PRO A 604 5.76 23.96 3.49
C PRO A 604 5.74 22.42 3.37
N GLY A 605 5.14 21.91 2.29
CA GLY A 605 5.05 20.47 2.02
C GLY A 605 3.88 19.75 2.69
N LEU A 606 3.13 20.41 3.58
CA LEU A 606 1.86 19.92 4.10
C LEU A 606 0.69 20.40 3.26
N TRP A 607 -0.18 19.47 2.89
CA TRP A 607 -1.32 19.71 2.00
C TRP A 607 -2.60 19.16 2.60
N ARG A 608 -3.68 19.91 2.51
CA ARG A 608 -5.01 19.44 2.94
C ARG A 608 -5.86 19.16 1.73
N TYR A 609 -6.41 17.95 1.65
CA TYR A 609 -7.40 17.60 0.63
C TYR A 609 -8.65 18.47 0.80
N ARG A 610 -9.22 18.93 -0.31
CA ARG A 610 -10.44 19.76 -0.33
C ARG A 610 -11.58 19.07 -1.04
N CYS A 611 -11.42 18.78 -2.32
CA CYS A 611 -12.49 18.24 -3.13
C CYS A 611 -11.96 17.63 -4.43
N ARG A 612 -12.86 17.07 -5.23
CA ARG A 612 -12.57 16.70 -6.61
C ARG A 612 -12.72 17.92 -7.50
N LYS A 613 -11.88 18.03 -8.53
CA LYS A 613 -12.02 18.99 -9.61
C LYS A 613 -13.37 18.83 -10.34
N ASP A 614 -13.87 17.59 -10.37
CA ASP A 614 -15.17 17.25 -10.97
C ASP A 614 -16.37 17.70 -10.09
N ASP A 615 -16.16 18.15 -8.84
CA ASP A 615 -17.20 18.72 -7.97
C ASP A 615 -17.49 20.21 -8.29
N LEU A 616 -16.90 20.73 -9.37
CA LEU A 616 -17.17 22.07 -9.87
C LEU A 616 -18.63 22.17 -10.35
N VAL A 617 -19.41 23.01 -9.67
CA VAL A 617 -20.75 23.41 -10.11
C VAL A 617 -20.61 24.73 -10.87
N LEU A 618 -21.13 24.76 -12.09
CA LEU A 618 -21.21 25.96 -12.90
C LEU A 618 -22.64 26.51 -12.83
N LEU A 619 -22.80 27.65 -12.18
CA LEU A 619 -24.04 28.42 -12.15
C LEU A 619 -24.23 29.16 -13.48
N SER A 620 -25.44 29.63 -13.77
CA SER A 620 -25.67 30.50 -14.92
C SER A 620 -24.96 31.85 -14.73
N GLY A 621 -24.42 32.41 -15.82
CA GLY A 621 -23.56 33.60 -15.77
C GLY A 621 -22.08 33.31 -15.52
N GLU A 622 -21.62 32.08 -15.82
CA GLU A 622 -20.20 31.65 -15.74
C GLU A 622 -19.60 31.65 -14.31
N VAL A 623 -20.44 31.72 -13.28
CA VAL A 623 -19.99 31.66 -11.89
C VAL A 623 -19.66 30.22 -11.50
N LYS A 624 -18.41 30.02 -11.09
CA LYS A 624 -17.84 28.74 -10.70
C LYS A 624 -17.86 28.59 -9.19
N MET A 625 -18.31 27.45 -8.69
CA MET A 625 -18.24 27.11 -7.27
C MET A 625 -17.83 25.65 -7.08
N TYR A 626 -16.98 25.39 -6.10
CA TYR A 626 -16.61 24.03 -5.73
C TYR A 626 -17.54 23.54 -4.63
N ALA A 627 -18.59 22.83 -5.03
CA ALA A 627 -19.64 22.41 -4.11
C ALA A 627 -19.11 21.56 -2.94
N GLY A 628 -18.15 20.66 -3.22
CA GLY A 628 -17.52 19.83 -2.19
C GLY A 628 -16.83 20.62 -1.08
N ALA A 629 -16.21 21.78 -1.39
CA ALA A 629 -15.57 22.63 -0.38
C ALA A 629 -16.60 23.32 0.54
N ILE A 630 -17.73 23.75 -0.04
CA ILE A 630 -18.84 24.36 0.70
C ILE A 630 -19.53 23.30 1.58
N GLU A 631 -19.74 22.10 1.03
CA GLU A 631 -20.26 20.94 1.75
C GLU A 631 -19.37 20.58 2.93
N GLU A 632 -18.05 20.51 2.75
CA GLU A 632 -17.09 20.24 3.83
C GLU A 632 -17.24 21.28 4.95
N ALA A 633 -17.30 22.58 4.62
CA ALA A 633 -17.43 23.65 5.61
C ALA A 633 -18.75 23.60 6.38
N ILE A 634 -19.88 23.38 5.70
CA ILE A 634 -21.20 23.33 6.32
C ILE A 634 -21.38 22.04 7.15
N SER A 635 -20.84 20.92 6.69
CA SER A 635 -20.90 19.62 7.39
C SER A 635 -20.26 19.63 8.79
N THR A 636 -19.50 20.67 9.12
CA THR A 636 -18.91 20.84 10.46
C THR A 636 -19.94 21.11 11.55
N HIS A 637 -21.17 21.49 11.18
CA HIS A 637 -22.25 21.73 12.13
C HIS A 637 -22.82 20.41 12.68
N PRO A 638 -22.87 20.20 14.02
CA PRO A 638 -23.18 18.89 14.63
C PRO A 638 -24.61 18.40 14.37
N ALA A 639 -25.53 19.29 13.99
CA ALA A 639 -26.90 18.92 13.66
C ALA A 639 -27.06 18.29 12.25
N ILE A 640 -26.03 18.32 11.41
CA ILE A 640 -26.06 17.87 10.02
C ILE A 640 -25.45 16.46 9.92
N ALA A 641 -26.16 15.51 9.30
CA ALA A 641 -25.62 14.19 8.95
C ALA A 641 -24.97 14.18 7.56
N ALA A 642 -25.56 14.88 6.59
CA ALA A 642 -24.98 15.02 5.26
C ALA A 642 -25.50 16.29 4.56
N VAL A 643 -24.74 16.75 3.58
CA VAL A 643 -25.04 17.97 2.82
C VAL A 643 -24.64 17.78 1.36
N VAL A 644 -25.44 18.32 0.45
CA VAL A 644 -25.18 18.39 -0.99
C VAL A 644 -25.54 19.79 -1.49
N VAL A 645 -24.60 20.45 -2.14
CA VAL A 645 -24.74 21.80 -2.69
C VAL A 645 -24.84 21.74 -4.21
N GLY A 646 -26.02 21.93 -4.78
CA GLY A 646 -26.19 21.92 -6.23
C GLY A 646 -26.44 23.31 -6.82
N GLY A 647 -26.84 23.33 -8.09
CA GLY A 647 -27.14 24.57 -8.81
C GLY A 647 -26.67 24.59 -10.25
N GLN A 648 -26.27 23.45 -10.82
CA GLN A 648 -25.78 23.39 -12.20
C GLN A 648 -26.76 24.08 -13.17
N ASN A 649 -26.26 25.06 -13.92
CA ASN A 649 -27.02 25.90 -14.85
C ASN A 649 -28.17 26.72 -14.22
N ARG A 650 -28.17 26.93 -12.90
CA ARG A 650 -29.12 27.79 -12.16
C ARG A 650 -28.46 29.11 -11.78
N THR A 651 -29.25 30.16 -11.55
CA THR A 651 -28.76 31.52 -11.21
C THR A 651 -28.19 31.64 -9.80
N ARG A 652 -28.58 30.73 -8.89
CA ARG A 652 -28.13 30.65 -7.51
C ARG A 652 -27.99 29.18 -7.12
N PRO A 653 -27.10 28.80 -6.20
CA PRO A 653 -26.99 27.44 -5.71
C PRO A 653 -28.12 27.07 -4.73
N PHE A 654 -28.36 25.77 -4.57
CA PHE A 654 -29.25 25.23 -3.55
C PHE A 654 -28.48 24.39 -2.54
N LEU A 655 -29.04 24.27 -1.34
CA LEU A 655 -28.53 23.44 -0.25
C LEU A 655 -29.51 22.31 0.05
N LEU A 656 -29.13 21.07 -0.23
CA LEU A 656 -29.85 19.89 0.24
C LEU A 656 -29.17 19.38 1.51
N VAL A 657 -29.90 19.37 2.64
CA VAL A 657 -29.34 19.05 3.95
C VAL A 657 -30.10 17.91 4.61
N GLU A 658 -29.38 16.89 5.06
CA GLU A 658 -29.90 15.75 5.82
C GLU A 658 -29.60 15.96 7.31
N PRO A 659 -30.63 16.13 8.17
CA PRO A 659 -30.44 16.29 9.61
C PRO A 659 -29.89 15.02 10.27
N ALA A 660 -29.10 15.18 11.34
CA ALA A 660 -28.60 14.07 12.16
C ALA A 660 -29.74 13.29 12.86
N THR A 661 -30.83 14.00 13.19
CA THR A 661 -32.05 13.41 13.77
C THR A 661 -33.22 13.66 12.82
N PRO A 662 -33.98 12.63 12.41
CA PRO A 662 -35.11 12.79 11.49
C PRO A 662 -36.12 13.84 11.98
N LEU A 663 -36.52 14.74 11.07
CA LEU A 663 -37.48 15.81 11.35
C LEU A 663 -38.80 15.54 10.63
N GLY A 664 -39.91 15.57 11.37
CA GLY A 664 -41.24 15.17 10.87
C GLY A 664 -42.22 16.31 10.60
N THR A 665 -41.89 17.57 10.91
CA THR A 665 -42.79 18.72 10.70
C THR A 665 -42.05 19.88 10.04
N ASP A 666 -42.74 20.69 9.24
CA ASP A 666 -42.13 21.84 8.54
C ASP A 666 -41.61 22.90 9.51
N GLU A 667 -42.27 23.09 10.64
CA GLU A 667 -41.80 23.97 11.73
C GLU A 667 -40.45 23.52 12.29
N LYS A 668 -40.25 22.21 12.45
CA LYS A 668 -38.96 21.64 12.89
C LYS A 668 -37.89 21.77 11.82
N LYS A 669 -38.26 21.62 10.54
CA LYS A 669 -37.35 21.84 9.41
C LYS A 669 -36.90 23.31 9.34
N ALA A 670 -37.81 24.27 9.53
CA ALA A 670 -37.49 25.69 9.57
C ALA A 670 -36.56 26.04 10.75
N ALA A 671 -36.89 25.57 11.96
CA ALA A 671 -36.03 25.75 13.14
C ALA A 671 -34.64 25.11 12.97
N PHE A 672 -34.57 23.99 12.23
CA PHE A 672 -33.30 23.37 11.88
C PHE A 672 -32.47 24.24 10.92
N VAL A 673 -33.08 24.79 9.86
CA VAL A 673 -32.41 25.74 8.95
C VAL A 673 -31.89 26.95 9.73
N ASP A 674 -32.68 27.49 10.67
CA ASP A 674 -32.25 28.59 11.54
C ASP A 674 -31.01 28.22 12.37
N SER A 675 -30.98 27.01 12.92
CA SER A 675 -29.87 26.54 13.75
C SER A 675 -28.55 26.45 12.97
N ILE A 676 -28.60 26.04 11.71
CA ILE A 676 -27.39 25.85 10.88
C ILE A 676 -26.99 27.13 10.13
N TRP A 677 -27.87 28.14 10.05
CA TRP A 677 -27.69 29.28 9.15
C TRP A 677 -26.43 30.10 9.44
N SER A 678 -26.04 30.22 10.71
CA SER A 678 -24.80 30.93 11.06
C SER A 678 -23.56 30.31 10.43
N ALA A 679 -23.52 28.97 10.30
CA ALA A 679 -22.43 28.26 9.62
C ALA A 679 -22.48 28.46 8.10
N VAL A 680 -23.69 28.50 7.52
CA VAL A 680 -23.91 28.79 6.09
C VAL A 680 -23.48 30.22 5.76
N GLU A 681 -23.83 31.20 6.60
CA GLU A 681 -23.48 32.60 6.40
C GLU A 681 -21.97 32.83 6.46
N ALA A 682 -21.28 32.21 7.42
CA ALA A 682 -19.82 32.27 7.52
C ALA A 682 -19.11 31.68 6.29
N GLU A 683 -19.74 30.70 5.62
CA GLU A 683 -19.24 30.18 4.34
C GLU A 683 -19.58 31.13 3.19
N ASN A 684 -20.80 31.67 3.12
CA ASN A 684 -21.23 32.64 2.11
C ASN A 684 -20.33 33.88 2.03
N GLU A 685 -19.78 34.35 3.14
CA GLU A 685 -18.86 35.51 3.17
C GLU A 685 -17.61 35.31 2.31
N LYS A 686 -17.21 34.05 2.05
CA LYS A 686 -16.04 33.70 1.23
C LYS A 686 -16.34 33.68 -0.26
N HIS A 687 -17.62 33.71 -0.64
CA HIS A 687 -18.07 33.53 -2.02
C HIS A 687 -18.63 34.83 -2.60
N PHE A 688 -18.45 34.99 -3.91
CA PHE A 688 -19.11 36.04 -4.69
C PHE A 688 -20.62 35.94 -4.54
N GLU A 689 -21.31 37.08 -4.62
CA GLU A 689 -22.74 37.17 -4.31
C GLU A 689 -23.56 36.06 -5.00
N ALA A 690 -23.37 35.87 -6.31
CA ALA A 690 -24.07 34.86 -7.11
C ALA A 690 -23.88 33.40 -6.65
N ALA A 691 -22.78 33.09 -5.96
CA ALA A 691 -22.47 31.76 -5.43
C ALA A 691 -22.87 31.57 -3.95
N ARG A 692 -23.49 32.58 -3.31
CA ARG A 692 -24.00 32.48 -1.94
C ARG A 692 -25.27 31.64 -1.86
N LEU A 693 -25.35 30.77 -0.87
CA LEU A 693 -26.52 29.99 -0.50
C LEU A 693 -27.59 30.90 0.13
N GLN A 694 -28.86 30.65 -0.19
CA GLN A 694 -30.01 31.44 0.28
C GLN A 694 -30.98 30.57 1.08
N ARG A 695 -31.66 31.15 2.06
CA ARG A 695 -32.57 30.41 2.98
C ARG A 695 -33.70 29.75 2.22
N GLU A 696 -34.16 30.46 1.20
CA GLU A 696 -35.25 30.11 0.31
C GLU A 696 -34.87 28.96 -0.64
N LEU A 697 -33.57 28.68 -0.80
CA LEU A 697 -33.03 27.60 -1.63
C LEU A 697 -32.44 26.46 -0.79
N VAL A 698 -33.05 26.17 0.36
CA VAL A 698 -32.70 25.03 1.21
C VAL A 698 -33.79 23.96 1.15
N VAL A 699 -33.38 22.72 0.83
CA VAL A 699 -34.21 21.52 0.96
C VAL A 699 -33.74 20.73 2.17
N VAL A 700 -34.60 20.60 3.17
CA VAL A 700 -34.35 19.72 4.32
C VAL A 700 -34.91 18.34 4.04
N VAL A 701 -34.03 17.33 4.01
CA VAL A 701 -34.44 15.93 3.84
C VAL A 701 -35.33 15.52 5.02
N GLY A 702 -36.59 15.19 4.75
CA GLY A 702 -37.55 14.75 5.75
C GLY A 702 -37.35 13.30 6.18
N ALA A 703 -38.17 12.83 7.13
CA ALA A 703 -38.09 11.46 7.65
C ALA A 703 -38.47 10.38 6.62
N GLU A 704 -39.18 10.77 5.57
CA GLU A 704 -39.71 9.93 4.49
C GLU A 704 -38.68 9.53 3.43
N LYS A 705 -37.57 10.27 3.31
CA LYS A 705 -36.52 10.04 2.32
C LYS A 705 -35.15 10.10 3.00
N LYS A 706 -34.15 9.51 2.35
CA LYS A 706 -32.73 9.62 2.73
C LYS A 706 -31.91 9.91 1.49
N MET A 707 -30.76 10.53 1.68
CA MET A 707 -29.78 10.65 0.61
C MET A 707 -29.23 9.26 0.25
N ILE A 708 -28.91 9.05 -1.03
CA ILE A 708 -28.36 7.77 -1.51
C ILE A 708 -26.89 7.69 -1.11
N ARG A 709 -26.44 6.52 -0.63
CA ARG A 709 -25.05 6.29 -0.19
C ARG A 709 -24.34 5.28 -1.07
N THR A 710 -23.06 5.51 -1.32
CA THR A 710 -22.15 4.56 -1.98
C THR A 710 -21.82 3.38 -1.05
N ALA A 711 -21.10 2.38 -1.57
CA ALA A 711 -20.58 1.27 -0.76
C ALA A 711 -19.67 1.71 0.39
N LYS A 712 -19.03 2.90 0.29
CA LYS A 712 -18.18 3.47 1.34
C LYS A 712 -18.97 4.27 2.38
N GLY A 713 -20.29 4.40 2.22
CA GLY A 713 -21.13 5.21 3.10
C GLY A 713 -21.14 6.72 2.80
N SER A 714 -20.37 7.18 1.82
CA SER A 714 -20.42 8.57 1.32
C SER A 714 -21.67 8.83 0.48
N VAL A 715 -22.08 10.10 0.33
CA VAL A 715 -23.24 10.46 -0.49
C VAL A 715 -22.95 10.20 -1.97
N ASP A 716 -23.81 9.43 -2.64
CA ASP A 716 -23.83 9.37 -4.09
C ASP A 716 -24.57 10.62 -4.60
N ARG A 717 -23.79 11.64 -4.98
CA ARG A 717 -24.30 12.95 -5.41
C ARG A 717 -25.32 12.80 -6.54
N LYS A 718 -24.97 12.10 -7.62
CA LYS A 718 -25.80 12.00 -8.81
C LYS A 718 -27.10 11.26 -8.51
N ALA A 719 -27.01 10.10 -7.84
CA ALA A 719 -28.19 9.33 -7.48
C ALA A 719 -29.09 10.10 -6.51
N THR A 720 -28.51 10.82 -5.54
CA THR A 720 -29.26 11.68 -4.62
C THR A 720 -29.97 12.81 -5.37
N LEU A 721 -29.25 13.56 -6.21
CA LEU A 721 -29.85 14.68 -6.96
C LEU A 721 -31.01 14.23 -7.87
N SER A 722 -30.92 13.04 -8.46
CA SER A 722 -32.00 12.46 -9.27
C SER A 722 -33.25 12.13 -8.43
N VAL A 723 -33.09 11.70 -7.17
CA VAL A 723 -34.22 11.38 -6.27
C VAL A 723 -34.94 12.63 -5.75
N PHE A 724 -34.22 13.76 -5.65
CA PHE A 724 -34.73 15.04 -5.16
C PHE A 724 -34.97 16.07 -6.26
N GLU A 725 -34.88 15.67 -7.54
CA GLU A 725 -35.00 16.57 -8.69
C GLU A 725 -36.33 17.34 -8.68
N GLY A 726 -37.44 16.66 -8.36
CA GLY A 726 -38.76 17.28 -8.28
C GLY A 726 -38.87 18.35 -7.19
N GLU A 727 -38.35 18.08 -5.98
CA GLU A 727 -38.33 19.06 -4.89
C GLU A 727 -37.44 20.25 -5.20
N ILE A 728 -36.27 20.02 -5.80
CA ILE A 728 -35.34 21.08 -6.19
C ILE A 728 -35.96 21.95 -7.28
N ASP A 729 -36.61 21.36 -8.28
CA ASP A 729 -37.28 22.10 -9.34
C ASP A 729 -38.42 22.96 -8.82
N GLU A 730 -39.23 22.43 -7.90
CA GLU A 730 -40.31 23.18 -7.27
C GLU A 730 -39.78 24.32 -6.40
N LEU A 731 -38.69 24.09 -5.66
CA LEU A 731 -38.00 25.11 -4.87
C LEU A 731 -37.60 26.32 -5.73
N TYR A 732 -36.99 26.06 -6.91
CA TYR A 732 -36.63 27.13 -7.83
C TYR A 732 -37.83 27.83 -8.45
N LYS A 733 -38.95 27.13 -8.72
CA LYS A 733 -40.17 27.78 -9.22
C LYS A 733 -40.74 28.75 -8.19
N VAL A 734 -40.84 28.32 -6.93
CA VAL A 734 -41.35 29.14 -5.82
C VAL A 734 -40.44 30.33 -5.54
N TRP A 735 -39.13 30.17 -5.65
CA TRP A 735 -38.18 31.26 -5.46
C TRP A 735 -38.19 32.29 -6.61
N GLN A 736 -38.55 31.87 -7.82
CA GLN A 736 -38.63 32.75 -9.01
C GLN A 736 -39.98 33.47 -9.15
N SER A 737 -41.04 32.98 -8.50
CA SER A 737 -42.36 33.60 -8.45
C SER A 737 -42.44 34.66 -7.36
#